data_AF-A0A420S4U7-F1
#
_entry.id   AF-A0A420S4U7-F1
#
_cell.length_a   1.000
_cell.length_b   1.000
_cell.length_c   1.000
_cell.angle_alpha   90.00
_cell.angle_beta   90.00
_cell.angle_gamma   90.00
#
_symmetry.space_group_name_H-M   'P 1'
#
loop_
_entity.id
_entity.type
_entity.pdbx_description
1 polymer ?
#
loop_
_entity_poly.entity_id
_entity_poly.type
_entity_poly.pdbx_seq_one_letter_code
_entity_poly.pdbx_strand_id
1 'polypeptide(L)'
;MATATLLPLPTTFGTVTASACGVVGMWRAYKAWERASDKWRTSFAQKEFITIPDLFKISAPFAQMENGRGELTPQMWMGRGFHWTDIEASKMHSLMGAGVAKMLGKTALHGDGSYWLHGLAKEESVGVPLELLEGHTLIVGTTGVGKTRLFDILIAQCIMRGEPVVIIDPKGDQGLADNARKVCEFMGHPEKFIYFNPAHPDKSASIDPLRNWNRKTELASRVAALIPSETGTDAFVAFGWKVLQDICGALIATEERPNLMKLRRYIEGGPDDLLLKALRFHFRAKVQNWEEKLAPLIKKAQSNSKDDSPVLRAYIRFYKDVVIHEHPNVDLAGLISTFEHNRDHFSKMVASLIPILSMLTTDPLADLLSPEFEPGHDKISTDMKKVITNDMVLYMGLDSLADSTVGSAIGSVMLADMTAVAGDIYNYGGSSKKLVNVFVDEAAEVINTPTIQLLNKGRGAGFKMYIATQTFADFAARLGDENKARQVLGNTNNKIILRVLDAETQKYVSDGIPKIKAQSMSVRYGHSLTTTMSEEYGAAYQEQATAEEADLIPPGILSELPPLHCYIRQSGGRTYKTRIPILGERKEMPPSSEGKHSFASIVLVIVIFGSLAVLAFVPVEVFQTLRMREQRQIVDWLGAETDQWIMDRIMDTLSWVNAEAGQIMEQAANSGNKKIDLWLLDRIHAAAIWSHVVFYRLGMIIMWMAFALPCLMAAFSDGYFQRQIAKASFTSQSPRLHKGEALKMTDALHMAQRRFRAQPILCARTKAVKGLELLSRSRLDFNDPQGMLMADVEAIKAAWAVANHYRGSMRVHCNVEISSMGSLLWTDTMVEYMCPGVVVELVERNDSLTCSRSFSRICQTVQWVRRMGGVMAMDDWTGKAIEMGMLRELNPEFVKVNEPRYLRELADCGLGLGTQIVVERIESLQQATDAERIGATELQGYWCDVHVEHDFPAEFTPPGVIARDMALTKVA
;
A
#
# COMPACT_ATOMS: atom_id res chain seq x y z
N MET A 1 -40.59 6.43 -71.40
CA MET A 1 -39.79 7.61 -70.99
C MET A 1 -40.30 8.09 -69.65
N ALA A 2 -39.39 8.55 -68.78
CA ALA A 2 -39.58 9.07 -67.41
C ALA A 2 -39.62 8.02 -66.29
N THR A 3 -38.43 7.64 -65.80
CA THR A 3 -37.99 7.57 -64.37
C THR A 3 -36.70 6.75 -64.24
N ALA A 4 -35.66 7.13 -65.00
CA ALA A 4 -34.32 6.53 -64.90
C ALA A 4 -33.24 7.64 -64.80
N THR A 5 -33.52 8.65 -63.99
CA THR A 5 -32.58 9.73 -63.69
C THR A 5 -32.60 9.99 -62.20
N LEU A 6 -31.79 9.21 -61.46
CA LEU A 6 -31.24 9.61 -60.16
C LEU A 6 -30.00 8.73 -59.85
N LEU A 7 -28.86 9.26 -60.29
CA LEU A 7 -27.49 9.10 -59.79
C LEU A 7 -26.74 7.75 -60.00
N PRO A 8 -25.76 7.70 -60.93
CA PRO A 8 -24.59 6.86 -60.75
C PRO A 8 -23.69 7.56 -59.72
N LEU A 9 -23.57 7.02 -58.51
CA LEU A 9 -22.49 7.46 -57.61
C LEU A 9 -21.15 7.19 -58.33
N PRO A 10 -20.28 8.20 -58.54
CA PRO A 10 -19.01 7.96 -59.18
C PRO A 10 -18.23 6.99 -58.30
N THR A 11 -17.86 5.84 -58.87
CA THR A 11 -17.06 4.80 -58.21
C THR A 11 -15.81 5.39 -57.54
N THR A 12 -15.26 6.47 -58.10
CA THR A 12 -14.17 7.27 -57.53
C THR A 12 -14.52 7.91 -56.19
N PHE A 13 -15.71 8.51 -56.03
CA PHE A 13 -16.14 9.13 -54.77
C PHE A 13 -16.30 8.08 -53.68
N GLY A 14 -16.95 6.95 -53.97
CA GLY A 14 -17.10 5.84 -53.03
C GLY A 14 -15.76 5.24 -52.58
N THR A 15 -14.80 5.06 -53.50
CA THR A 15 -13.45 4.59 -53.16
C THR A 15 -12.67 5.59 -52.30
N VAL A 16 -12.80 6.89 -52.56
CA VAL A 16 -12.13 7.94 -51.78
C VAL A 16 -12.74 8.03 -50.38
N THR A 17 -14.06 7.97 -50.25
CA THR A 17 -14.73 8.01 -48.93
C THR A 17 -14.40 6.76 -48.11
N ALA A 18 -14.39 5.57 -48.73
CA ALA A 18 -14.00 4.32 -48.07
C ALA A 18 -12.54 4.34 -47.61
N SER A 19 -11.63 4.88 -48.43
CA SER A 19 -10.21 5.02 -48.08
C SER A 19 -10.01 5.99 -46.91
N ALA A 20 -10.67 7.15 -46.95
CA ALA A 20 -10.64 8.13 -45.86
C ALA A 20 -11.20 7.54 -44.55
N CYS A 21 -12.31 6.80 -44.62
CA CYS A 21 -12.88 6.11 -43.46
C CYS A 21 -11.96 5.00 -42.93
N GLY A 22 -11.27 4.27 -43.83
CA GLY A 22 -10.27 3.28 -43.46
C GLY A 22 -9.09 3.89 -42.71
N VAL A 23 -8.59 5.05 -43.16
CA VAL A 23 -7.51 5.79 -42.48
C VAL A 23 -7.96 6.30 -41.10
N VAL A 24 -9.16 6.89 -41.00
CA VAL A 24 -9.71 7.34 -39.71
C VAL A 24 -9.96 6.16 -38.77
N GLY A 25 -10.45 5.03 -39.29
CA GLY A 25 -10.65 3.79 -38.57
C GLY A 25 -9.33 3.22 -38.03
N MET A 26 -8.29 3.18 -38.86
CA MET A 26 -6.95 2.75 -38.48
C MET A 26 -6.32 3.68 -37.43
N TRP A 27 -6.49 4.99 -37.56
CA TRP A 27 -6.04 5.96 -36.57
C TRP A 27 -6.76 5.81 -35.22
N ARG A 28 -8.09 5.59 -35.24
CA ARG A 28 -8.87 5.32 -34.03
C ARG A 28 -8.53 3.96 -33.42
N ALA A 29 -8.27 2.94 -34.22
CA ALA A 29 -7.81 1.63 -33.77
C ALA A 29 -6.44 1.73 -33.10
N TYR A 30 -5.50 2.50 -33.69
CA TYR A 30 -4.21 2.81 -33.08
C TYR A 30 -4.35 3.52 -31.73
N LYS A 31 -5.21 4.54 -31.65
CA LYS A 31 -5.51 5.23 -30.38
C LYS A 31 -6.21 4.35 -29.34
N ALA A 32 -7.08 3.44 -29.79
CA ALA A 32 -7.72 2.46 -28.91
C ALA A 32 -6.72 1.41 -28.41
N TRP A 33 -5.78 0.98 -29.26
CA TRP A 33 -4.69 0.08 -28.90
C TRP A 33 -3.77 0.70 -27.85
N GLU A 34 -3.40 1.97 -28.02
CA GLU A 34 -2.61 2.72 -27.03
C GLU A 34 -3.28 2.69 -25.64
N ARG A 35 -4.59 2.99 -25.58
CA ARG A 35 -5.38 2.94 -24.33
C ARG A 35 -5.56 1.53 -23.78
N ALA A 36 -5.75 0.53 -24.63
CA ALA A 36 -5.88 -0.86 -24.23
C ALA A 36 -4.56 -1.38 -23.65
N SER A 37 -3.44 -1.03 -24.28
CA SER A 37 -2.08 -1.30 -23.79
C SER A 37 -1.86 -0.66 -22.41
N ASP A 38 -2.24 0.61 -22.22
CA ASP A 38 -2.13 1.29 -20.91
C ASP A 38 -2.97 0.59 -19.83
N LYS A 39 -4.20 0.16 -20.17
CA LYS A 39 -5.05 -0.63 -19.27
C LYS A 39 -4.50 -2.03 -18.99
N TRP A 40 -3.73 -2.62 -19.90
CA TRP A 40 -3.07 -3.90 -19.65
C TRP A 40 -1.87 -3.75 -18.71
N ARG A 41 -1.12 -2.64 -18.77
CA ARG A 41 0.02 -2.38 -17.87
C ARG A 41 -0.37 -2.37 -16.40
N THR A 42 -1.56 -1.87 -16.06
CA THR A 42 -2.05 -1.88 -14.66
C THR A 42 -2.24 -3.30 -14.10
N SER A 43 -2.39 -4.31 -14.95
CA SER A 43 -2.54 -5.72 -14.55
C SER A 43 -1.20 -6.45 -14.36
N PHE A 44 -0.09 -5.95 -14.93
CA PHE A 44 1.24 -6.57 -14.89
C PHE A 44 2.11 -6.12 -13.71
N ALA A 45 1.58 -5.25 -12.84
CA ALA A 45 2.30 -4.68 -11.71
C ALA A 45 2.45 -5.65 -10.51
N GLN A 46 2.42 -6.97 -10.71
CA GLN A 46 2.64 -7.96 -9.65
C GLN A 46 4.13 -8.05 -9.24
N LYS A 47 4.43 -8.88 -8.22
CA LYS A 47 5.79 -9.10 -7.71
C LYS A 47 6.72 -9.65 -8.80
N GLU A 48 7.86 -9.00 -8.99
CA GLU A 48 8.93 -9.44 -9.90
C GLU A 48 10.04 -10.12 -9.11
N PHE A 49 10.70 -11.11 -9.70
CA PHE A 49 11.84 -11.83 -9.13
C PHE A 49 13.04 -11.69 -10.05
N ILE A 50 14.23 -11.55 -9.47
CA ILE A 50 15.50 -11.44 -10.20
C ILE A 50 16.56 -12.34 -9.57
N THR A 51 17.35 -13.01 -10.40
CA THR A 51 18.49 -13.82 -9.95
C THR A 51 19.75 -12.95 -9.80
N ILE A 52 20.73 -13.40 -9.00
CA ILE A 52 22.02 -12.68 -8.85
C ILE A 52 22.74 -12.47 -10.20
N PRO A 53 22.85 -13.48 -11.09
CA PRO A 53 23.46 -13.29 -12.40
C PRO A 53 22.70 -12.28 -13.27
N ASP A 54 21.37 -12.28 -13.22
CA ASP A 54 20.57 -11.33 -14.00
C ASP A 54 20.67 -9.91 -13.45
N LEU A 55 20.72 -9.76 -12.12
CA LEU A 55 20.99 -8.47 -11.49
C LEU A 55 22.34 -7.93 -11.94
N PHE A 56 23.40 -8.76 -11.95
CA PHE A 56 24.72 -8.36 -12.42
C PHE A 56 24.69 -7.87 -13.88
N LYS A 57 23.98 -8.58 -14.77
CA LYS A 57 23.80 -8.17 -16.18
C LYS A 57 23.06 -6.84 -16.31
N ILE A 58 22.04 -6.60 -15.49
CA ILE A 58 21.26 -5.35 -15.52
C ILE A 58 22.07 -4.19 -14.94
N SER A 59 22.83 -4.41 -13.86
CA SER A 59 23.58 -3.35 -13.18
C SER A 59 24.91 -3.00 -13.85
N ALA A 60 25.54 -3.93 -14.59
CA ALA A 60 26.84 -3.70 -15.23
C ALA A 60 26.86 -2.49 -16.18
N PRO A 61 25.87 -2.27 -17.06
CA PRO A 61 25.80 -1.06 -17.90
C PRO A 61 25.73 0.24 -17.09
N PHE A 62 25.02 0.23 -15.95
CA PHE A 62 24.91 1.41 -15.08
C PHE A 62 26.26 1.75 -14.41
N ALA A 63 27.07 0.74 -14.10
CA ALA A 63 28.41 0.96 -13.56
C ALA A 63 29.38 1.59 -14.58
N GLN A 64 29.12 1.42 -15.89
CA GLN A 64 29.97 1.89 -16.98
C GLN A 64 29.36 3.06 -17.76
N MET A 65 28.37 3.75 -17.20
CA MET A 65 27.63 4.79 -17.92
C MET A 65 28.42 6.08 -18.05
N GLU A 66 28.66 6.55 -19.27
CA GLU A 66 29.34 7.82 -19.55
C GLU A 66 28.35 9.00 -19.59
N ASN A 67 28.78 10.16 -19.09
CA ASN A 67 28.05 11.40 -19.23
C ASN A 67 28.18 11.97 -20.65
N GLY A 68 27.41 13.02 -20.98
CA GLY A 68 27.47 13.67 -22.31
C GLY A 68 28.82 14.33 -22.65
N ARG A 69 29.81 14.27 -21.75
CA ARG A 69 31.19 14.75 -21.95
C ARG A 69 32.21 13.60 -22.09
N GLY A 70 31.76 12.34 -22.07
CA GLY A 70 32.61 11.15 -22.17
C GLY A 70 33.30 10.75 -20.87
N GLU A 71 32.88 11.25 -19.71
CA GLU A 71 33.41 10.83 -18.40
C GLU A 71 32.51 9.74 -17.81
N LEU A 72 33.11 8.68 -17.26
CA LEU A 72 32.40 7.62 -16.56
C LEU A 72 31.70 8.16 -15.30
N THR A 73 30.38 8.17 -15.31
CA THR A 73 29.52 8.51 -14.18
C THR A 73 28.74 7.26 -13.72
N PRO A 74 29.33 6.42 -12.86
CA PRO A 74 28.68 5.19 -12.42
C PRO A 74 27.34 5.49 -11.75
N GLN A 75 26.34 4.67 -12.06
CA GLN A 75 24.99 4.79 -11.53
C GLN A 75 24.59 3.52 -10.78
N MET A 76 23.68 3.68 -9.84
CA MET A 76 23.03 2.60 -9.11
C MET A 76 21.64 2.38 -9.69
N TRP A 77 21.34 1.13 -10.05
CA TRP A 77 20.03 0.74 -10.54
C TRP A 77 19.02 0.67 -9.38
N MET A 78 17.86 1.29 -9.56
CA MET A 78 16.83 1.42 -8.52
C MET A 78 15.54 0.66 -8.85
N GLY A 79 15.57 -0.22 -9.85
CA GLY A 79 14.41 -0.97 -10.31
C GLY A 79 13.85 -0.50 -11.64
N ARG A 80 12.65 -0.98 -11.97
CA ARG A 80 11.92 -0.62 -13.19
C ARG A 80 10.84 0.40 -12.89
N GLY A 81 10.70 1.41 -13.72
CA GLY A 81 9.82 2.52 -13.45
C GLY A 81 9.99 3.66 -14.42
N PHE A 82 9.63 4.87 -14.00
CA PHE A 82 9.68 6.04 -14.86
C PHE A 82 9.87 7.31 -14.02
N HIS A 83 10.27 8.39 -14.70
CA HIS A 83 10.34 9.71 -14.08
C HIS A 83 8.93 10.21 -13.78
N TRP A 84 8.69 10.62 -12.54
CA TRP A 84 7.40 11.15 -12.08
C TRP A 84 7.38 12.66 -12.26
N THR A 85 6.73 13.11 -13.33
CA THR A 85 6.62 14.53 -13.68
C THR A 85 5.24 15.09 -13.40
N ASP A 86 5.05 16.36 -13.72
CA ASP A 86 3.75 17.02 -13.76
C ASP A 86 2.75 16.32 -14.69
N ILE A 87 3.22 15.64 -15.75
CA ILE A 87 2.39 14.86 -16.67
C ILE A 87 1.72 13.68 -15.94
N GLU A 88 2.51 12.84 -15.28
CA GLU A 88 2.01 11.67 -14.54
C GLU A 88 1.16 12.08 -13.35
N ALA A 89 1.57 13.11 -12.61
CA ALA A 89 0.81 13.66 -11.51
C ALA A 89 -0.53 14.25 -11.98
N SER A 90 -0.58 14.98 -13.11
CA SER A 90 -1.84 15.48 -13.69
C SER A 90 -2.78 14.36 -14.14
N LYS A 91 -2.24 13.28 -14.73
CA LYS A 91 -3.03 12.08 -15.07
C LYS A 91 -3.62 11.44 -13.81
N MET A 92 -2.81 11.32 -12.75
CA MET A 92 -3.25 10.78 -11.47
C MET A 92 -4.39 11.63 -10.87
N HIS A 93 -4.21 12.95 -10.75
CA HIS A 93 -5.23 13.87 -10.24
C HIS A 93 -6.52 13.81 -11.07
N SER A 94 -6.41 13.76 -12.40
CA SER A 94 -7.57 13.62 -13.30
C SER A 94 -8.31 12.30 -13.06
N LEU A 95 -7.58 11.19 -12.87
CA LEU A 95 -8.17 9.88 -12.58
C LEU A 95 -8.84 9.82 -11.21
N MET A 96 -8.24 10.44 -10.20
CA MET A 96 -8.82 10.56 -8.86
C MET A 96 -10.11 11.39 -8.90
N GLY A 97 -10.09 12.56 -9.55
CA GLY A 97 -11.27 13.42 -9.71
C GLY A 97 -12.41 12.77 -10.50
N ALA A 98 -12.10 11.97 -11.52
CA ALA A 98 -13.10 11.21 -12.30
C ALA A 98 -13.64 9.97 -11.57
N GLY A 99 -12.97 9.52 -10.50
CA GLY A 99 -13.23 8.29 -9.77
C GLY A 99 -12.51 7.08 -10.38
N VAL A 100 -11.46 6.59 -9.71
CA VAL A 100 -10.63 5.46 -10.16
C VAL A 100 -11.46 4.21 -10.45
N ALA A 101 -12.40 3.88 -9.56
CA ALA A 101 -13.31 2.73 -9.70
C ALA A 101 -14.13 2.80 -11.00
N LYS A 102 -14.57 3.99 -11.38
CA LYS A 102 -15.40 4.25 -12.56
C LYS A 102 -14.60 4.09 -13.85
N MET A 103 -13.33 4.50 -13.84
CA MET A 103 -12.46 4.49 -15.01
C MET A 103 -11.78 3.14 -15.25
N LEU A 104 -11.28 2.49 -14.19
CA LEU A 104 -10.50 1.26 -14.29
C LEU A 104 -11.30 -0.01 -13.94
N GLY A 105 -12.48 0.14 -13.33
CA GLY A 105 -13.29 -0.95 -12.81
C GLY A 105 -12.97 -1.30 -11.36
N LYS A 106 -13.93 -1.88 -10.64
CA LYS A 106 -13.78 -2.22 -9.21
C LYS A 106 -12.62 -3.21 -8.96
N THR A 107 -12.27 -4.07 -9.92
CA THR A 107 -11.14 -5.03 -9.81
C THR A 107 -9.79 -4.35 -9.60
N ALA A 108 -9.59 -3.13 -10.13
CA ALA A 108 -8.37 -2.35 -9.92
C ALA A 108 -8.18 -1.89 -8.45
N LEU A 109 -9.21 -2.01 -7.62
CA LEU A 109 -9.21 -1.64 -6.19
C LEU A 109 -9.07 -2.84 -5.23
N HIS A 110 -9.11 -4.08 -5.74
CA HIS A 110 -9.07 -5.29 -4.90
C HIS A 110 -7.63 -5.80 -4.62
N GLY A 111 -6.61 -5.05 -5.02
CA GLY A 111 -5.21 -5.40 -4.78
C GLY A 111 -4.70 -4.87 -3.43
N ASP A 112 -3.60 -5.44 -2.94
CA ASP A 112 -2.82 -4.89 -1.82
C ASP A 112 -2.12 -3.59 -2.24
N GLY A 113 -2.88 -2.51 -2.41
CA GLY A 113 -2.45 -1.19 -2.84
C GLY A 113 -2.85 -0.81 -4.28
N SER A 114 -2.63 0.46 -4.59
CA SER A 114 -2.99 1.16 -5.83
C SER A 114 -1.97 0.88 -6.96
N TYR A 115 -1.99 -0.34 -7.50
CA TYR A 115 -1.10 -0.77 -8.61
C TYR A 115 -1.26 0.07 -9.88
N TRP A 116 -2.44 0.67 -10.08
CA TRP A 116 -2.72 1.54 -11.21
C TRP A 116 -1.78 2.76 -11.27
N LEU A 117 -1.21 3.21 -10.15
CA LEU A 117 -0.23 4.30 -10.11
C LEU A 117 1.02 3.98 -10.95
N HIS A 118 1.42 2.72 -11.00
CA HIS A 118 2.56 2.29 -11.82
C HIS A 118 2.20 2.10 -13.29
N GLY A 119 0.92 1.97 -13.62
CA GLY A 119 0.45 1.86 -15.01
C GLY A 119 0.28 3.19 -15.75
N LEU A 120 0.56 4.33 -15.09
CA LEU A 120 0.36 5.68 -15.67
C LEU A 120 1.36 6.04 -16.79
N ALA A 121 2.50 5.34 -16.84
CA ALA A 121 3.52 5.51 -17.85
C ALA A 121 4.21 4.15 -18.15
N LYS A 122 5.07 4.14 -19.16
CA LYS A 122 5.82 2.95 -19.57
C LYS A 122 6.99 2.71 -18.61
N GLU A 123 7.22 1.45 -18.23
CA GLU A 123 8.36 1.06 -17.40
C GLU A 123 9.68 1.07 -18.19
N GLU A 124 10.72 1.64 -17.58
CA GLU A 124 12.10 1.73 -18.03
C GLU A 124 13.05 1.44 -16.85
N SER A 125 14.32 1.09 -17.11
CA SER A 125 15.30 0.88 -16.04
C SER A 125 15.76 2.22 -15.47
N VAL A 126 15.57 2.43 -14.17
CA VAL A 126 15.91 3.69 -13.50
C VAL A 126 17.29 3.58 -12.86
N GLY A 127 18.22 4.44 -13.27
CA GLY A 127 19.55 4.60 -12.69
C GLY A 127 19.72 5.93 -11.95
N VAL A 128 20.50 5.92 -10.87
CA VAL A 128 20.83 7.10 -10.07
C VAL A 128 22.34 7.25 -9.98
N PRO A 129 22.92 8.39 -10.39
CA PRO A 129 24.36 8.63 -10.26
C PRO A 129 24.86 8.45 -8.82
N LEU A 130 25.97 7.71 -8.67
CA LEU A 130 26.57 7.41 -7.36
C LEU A 130 26.98 8.66 -6.59
N GLU A 131 27.34 9.75 -7.28
CA GLU A 131 27.67 11.04 -6.69
C GLU A 131 26.49 11.65 -5.93
N LEU A 132 25.26 11.49 -6.45
CA LEU A 132 24.07 12.01 -5.79
C LEU A 132 23.76 11.24 -4.49
N LEU A 133 24.16 9.97 -4.41
CA LEU A 133 23.99 9.11 -3.23
C LEU A 133 24.97 9.42 -2.09
N GLU A 134 26.02 10.22 -2.35
CA GLU A 134 26.91 10.73 -1.29
C GLU A 134 26.18 11.59 -0.26
N GLY A 135 25.05 12.19 -0.65
CA GLY A 135 24.18 12.94 0.26
C GLY A 135 23.32 12.07 1.18
N HIS A 136 23.62 10.78 1.31
CA HIS A 136 22.89 9.79 2.11
C HIS A 136 21.45 9.56 1.63
N THR A 137 20.87 8.44 2.05
CA THR A 137 19.54 8.01 1.61
C THR A 137 18.69 7.60 2.81
N LEU A 138 17.55 8.26 2.96
CA LEU A 138 16.51 7.87 3.90
C LEU A 138 15.53 6.93 3.19
N ILE A 139 15.21 5.81 3.81
CA ILE A 139 14.25 4.82 3.31
C ILE A 139 13.09 4.75 4.31
N VAL A 140 11.88 5.13 3.89
CA VAL A 140 10.72 5.18 4.79
C VAL A 140 9.65 4.21 4.31
N GLY A 141 9.08 3.45 5.24
CA GLY A 141 7.92 2.60 4.95
C GLY A 141 7.48 1.77 6.14
N THR A 142 6.22 1.32 6.16
CA THR A 142 5.71 0.43 7.23
C THR A 142 6.33 -0.98 7.14
N THR A 143 5.95 -1.89 8.02
CA THR A 143 6.45 -3.28 8.04
C THR A 143 5.89 -4.06 6.84
N GLY A 144 6.68 -5.01 6.31
CA GLY A 144 6.24 -5.89 5.21
C GLY A 144 6.16 -5.26 3.80
N VAL A 145 6.44 -3.96 3.64
CA VAL A 145 6.31 -3.25 2.35
C VAL A 145 7.49 -3.43 1.40
N GLY A 146 8.58 -4.04 1.87
CA GLY A 146 9.75 -4.36 1.03
C GLY A 146 11.04 -3.60 1.34
N LYS A 147 11.19 -2.95 2.50
CA LYS A 147 12.44 -2.25 2.90
C LYS A 147 13.67 -3.16 2.83
N THR A 148 13.62 -4.32 3.46
CA THR A 148 14.70 -5.31 3.45
C THR A 148 14.99 -5.88 2.05
N ARG A 149 13.95 -6.03 1.21
CA ARG A 149 14.12 -6.50 -0.18
C ARG A 149 14.74 -5.42 -1.07
N LEU A 150 14.47 -4.14 -0.81
CA LEU A 150 15.23 -3.05 -1.41
C LEU A 150 16.71 -3.10 -1.00
N PHE A 151 16.99 -3.35 0.28
CA PHE A 151 18.37 -3.52 0.77
C PHE A 151 19.10 -4.63 0.01
N ASP A 152 18.49 -5.80 -0.21
CA ASP A 152 19.11 -6.88 -0.99
C ASP A 152 19.66 -6.39 -2.34
N ILE A 153 18.84 -5.63 -3.09
CA ILE A 153 19.19 -5.13 -4.42
C ILE A 153 20.27 -4.04 -4.34
N LEU A 154 20.20 -3.15 -3.34
CA LEU A 154 21.19 -2.09 -3.20
C LEU A 154 22.54 -2.64 -2.74
N ILE A 155 22.55 -3.49 -1.72
CA ILE A 155 23.73 -4.15 -1.17
C ILE A 155 24.40 -5.00 -2.23
N ALA A 156 23.64 -5.83 -2.96
CA ALA A 156 24.20 -6.68 -4.01
C ALA A 156 24.99 -5.87 -5.04
N GLN A 157 24.46 -4.73 -5.48
CA GLN A 157 25.15 -3.84 -6.42
C GLN A 157 26.42 -3.21 -5.83
N CYS A 158 26.45 -2.86 -4.54
CA CYS A 158 27.65 -2.36 -3.88
C CYS A 158 28.75 -3.44 -3.81
N ILE A 159 28.37 -4.68 -3.46
CA ILE A 159 29.28 -5.83 -3.43
C ILE A 159 29.83 -6.11 -4.84
N MET A 160 28.97 -6.07 -5.86
CA MET A 160 29.37 -6.26 -7.27
C MET A 160 30.35 -5.20 -7.77
N ARG A 161 30.35 -3.99 -7.18
CA ARG A 161 31.34 -2.93 -7.46
C ARG A 161 32.62 -3.04 -6.62
N GLY A 162 32.71 -4.01 -5.70
CA GLY A 162 33.86 -4.18 -4.81
C GLY A 162 33.97 -3.09 -3.75
N GLU A 163 32.85 -2.47 -3.37
CA GLU A 163 32.82 -1.43 -2.33
C GLU A 163 32.66 -2.07 -0.94
N PRO A 164 33.32 -1.55 0.11
CA PRO A 164 33.04 -1.96 1.49
C PRO A 164 31.57 -1.76 1.85
N VAL A 165 30.95 -2.76 2.49
CA VAL A 165 29.55 -2.72 2.93
C VAL A 165 29.45 -3.10 4.40
N VAL A 166 28.80 -2.25 5.19
CA VAL A 166 28.41 -2.56 6.58
C VAL A 166 26.88 -2.58 6.65
N ILE A 167 26.31 -3.67 7.13
CA ILE A 167 24.87 -3.90 7.25
C ILE A 167 24.57 -4.05 8.73
N ILE A 168 23.75 -3.14 9.27
CA ILE A 168 23.24 -3.18 10.63
C ILE A 168 21.76 -3.51 10.55
N ASP A 169 21.40 -4.67 11.06
CA ASP A 169 20.04 -5.19 11.01
C ASP A 169 19.61 -5.55 12.44
N PRO A 170 18.90 -4.65 13.14
CA PRO A 170 18.44 -4.92 14.49
C PRO A 170 17.60 -6.19 14.60
N LYS A 171 16.75 -6.45 13.60
CA LYS A 171 15.82 -7.59 13.58
C LYS A 171 16.49 -8.92 13.24
N GLY A 172 17.60 -8.88 12.51
CA GLY A 172 18.36 -10.08 12.14
C GLY A 172 17.69 -10.94 11.05
N ASP A 173 17.28 -10.34 9.92
CA ASP A 173 16.77 -11.04 8.74
C ASP A 173 17.87 -11.94 8.14
N GLN A 174 17.73 -13.25 8.38
CA GLN A 174 18.65 -14.25 7.83
C GLN A 174 18.70 -14.24 6.31
N GLY A 175 17.59 -13.89 5.64
CA GLY A 175 17.54 -13.80 4.18
C GLY A 175 18.45 -12.69 3.64
N LEU A 176 18.53 -11.55 4.32
CA LEU A 176 19.43 -10.45 3.97
C LEU A 176 20.91 -10.87 4.10
N ALA A 177 21.26 -11.53 5.20
CA ALA A 177 22.60 -12.07 5.43
C ALA A 177 22.98 -13.11 4.36
N ASP A 178 22.08 -14.04 4.07
CA ASP A 178 22.27 -15.11 3.11
C ASP A 178 22.43 -14.57 1.69
N ASN A 179 21.65 -13.55 1.32
CA ASN A 179 21.77 -12.90 0.02
C ASN A 179 23.10 -12.17 -0.12
N ALA A 180 23.52 -11.39 0.89
CA ALA A 180 24.82 -10.71 0.86
C ALA A 180 25.99 -11.71 0.72
N ARG A 181 25.94 -12.83 1.46
CA ARG A 181 26.91 -13.92 1.37
C ARG A 181 26.92 -14.58 -0.01
N LYS A 182 25.76 -14.92 -0.58
CA LYS A 182 25.65 -15.49 -1.94
C LYS A 182 26.21 -14.56 -3.01
N VAL A 183 26.04 -13.24 -2.85
CA VAL A 183 26.63 -12.27 -3.79
C VAL A 183 28.16 -12.27 -3.66
N CYS A 184 28.72 -12.34 -2.45
CA CYS A 184 30.17 -12.47 -2.26
C CYS A 184 30.73 -13.76 -2.87
N GLU A 185 30.04 -14.89 -2.67
CA GLU A 185 30.36 -16.18 -3.29
C GLU A 185 30.31 -16.09 -4.83
N PHE A 186 29.27 -15.45 -5.39
CA PHE A 186 29.13 -15.25 -6.84
C PHE A 186 30.25 -14.37 -7.42
N MET A 187 30.71 -13.37 -6.68
CA MET A 187 31.84 -12.52 -7.06
C MET A 187 33.21 -13.22 -6.90
N GLY A 188 33.24 -14.47 -6.40
CA GLY A 188 34.47 -15.25 -6.21
C GLY A 188 35.27 -14.87 -4.97
N HIS A 189 34.67 -14.13 -4.03
CA HIS A 189 35.33 -13.63 -2.80
C HIS A 189 34.53 -13.96 -1.53
N PRO A 190 34.28 -15.25 -1.22
CA PRO A 190 33.52 -15.64 -0.03
C PRO A 190 34.18 -15.17 1.29
N GLU A 191 35.51 -15.05 1.33
CA GLU A 191 36.30 -14.61 2.48
C GLU A 191 36.05 -13.16 2.91
N LYS A 192 35.46 -12.34 2.01
CA LYS A 192 35.13 -10.95 2.30
C LYS A 192 33.87 -10.80 3.15
N PHE A 193 33.02 -11.84 3.22
CA PHE A 193 31.80 -11.79 4.02
C PHE A 193 32.10 -12.07 5.49
N ILE A 194 31.80 -11.10 6.35
CA ILE A 194 31.95 -11.20 7.80
C ILE A 194 30.56 -11.20 8.42
N TYR A 195 30.29 -12.23 9.23
CA TYR A 195 29.02 -12.40 9.92
C TYR A 195 29.18 -12.10 11.41
N PHE A 196 28.26 -11.32 11.97
CA PHE A 196 28.15 -11.06 13.40
C PHE A 196 26.68 -11.17 13.81
N ASN A 197 26.39 -12.03 14.79
CA ASN A 197 25.09 -12.14 15.42
C ASN A 197 25.24 -12.69 16.84
N PRO A 198 24.81 -11.95 17.89
CA PRO A 198 24.85 -12.40 19.27
C PRO A 198 24.16 -13.76 19.52
N ALA A 199 23.08 -14.07 18.80
CA ALA A 199 22.39 -15.36 18.91
C ALA A 199 23.16 -16.55 18.29
N HIS A 200 24.20 -16.28 17.49
CA HIS A 200 25.05 -17.31 16.90
C HIS A 200 26.55 -17.04 17.15
N PRO A 201 27.03 -17.14 18.39
CA PRO A 201 28.42 -16.79 18.74
C PRO A 201 29.48 -17.62 18.04
N ASP A 202 29.18 -18.90 17.76
CA ASP A 202 30.10 -19.85 17.12
C ASP A 202 30.38 -19.52 15.65
N LYS A 203 29.38 -18.92 14.97
CA LYS A 203 29.49 -18.50 13.56
C LYS A 203 29.94 -17.05 13.41
N SER A 204 29.91 -16.29 14.50
CA SER A 204 30.15 -14.86 14.49
C SER A 204 31.64 -14.53 14.61
N ALA A 205 32.09 -13.57 13.83
CA ALA A 205 33.37 -12.92 14.04
C ALA A 205 33.33 -12.06 15.31
N SER A 206 34.48 -11.90 15.95
CA SER A 206 34.62 -10.94 17.06
C SER A 206 35.00 -9.57 16.50
N ILE A 207 34.36 -8.52 17.01
CA ILE A 207 34.54 -7.13 16.58
C ILE A 207 34.83 -6.30 17.82
N ASP A 208 36.02 -5.70 17.89
CA ASP A 208 36.37 -4.78 18.99
C ASP A 208 35.90 -3.35 18.64
N PRO A 209 34.85 -2.84 19.30
CA PRO A 209 34.28 -1.53 18.96
C PRO A 209 35.00 -0.38 19.66
N LEU A 210 36.02 -0.62 20.50
CA LEU A 210 36.86 0.41 21.14
C LEU A 210 38.24 0.53 20.48
N ARG A 211 38.50 -0.27 19.44
CA ARG A 211 39.80 -0.33 18.77
C ARG A 211 40.19 0.95 18.04
N ASN A 212 39.23 1.62 17.41
CA ASN A 212 39.50 2.79 16.56
C ASN A 212 39.20 4.10 17.31
N TRP A 213 40.19 4.99 17.40
CA TRP A 213 40.05 6.33 17.96
C TRP A 213 41.21 7.23 17.49
N ASN A 214 40.93 8.53 17.33
CA ASN A 214 41.96 9.56 17.07
C ASN A 214 42.29 10.34 18.33
N ARG A 215 41.27 10.58 19.17
CA ARG A 215 41.39 11.27 20.46
C ARG A 215 40.91 10.36 21.57
N LYS A 216 41.61 10.34 22.70
CA LYS A 216 41.24 9.52 23.88
C LYS A 216 39.80 9.75 24.35
N THR A 217 39.29 10.97 24.16
CA THR A 217 37.92 11.37 24.53
C THR A 217 36.84 10.65 23.72
N GLU A 218 37.14 10.17 22.52
CA GLU A 218 36.18 9.47 21.65
C GLU A 218 35.71 8.15 22.26
N LEU A 219 36.60 7.44 22.96
CA LEU A 219 36.28 6.18 23.64
C LEU A 219 35.23 6.40 24.74
N ALA A 220 35.43 7.43 25.56
CA ALA A 220 34.48 7.80 26.59
C ALA A 220 33.14 8.25 26.00
N SER A 221 33.16 9.06 24.93
CA SER A 221 31.93 9.51 24.24
C SER A 221 31.14 8.35 23.65
N ARG A 222 31.82 7.32 23.14
CA ARG A 222 31.21 6.14 22.53
C ARG A 222 30.40 5.32 23.55
N VAL A 223 30.96 5.08 24.73
CA VAL A 223 30.28 4.35 25.81
C VAL A 223 29.23 5.23 26.49
N ALA A 224 29.54 6.52 26.72
CA ALA A 224 28.58 7.44 27.35
C ALA A 224 27.33 7.68 26.50
N ALA A 225 27.41 7.53 25.18
CA ALA A 225 26.25 7.61 24.28
C ALA A 225 25.20 6.52 24.53
N LEU A 226 25.54 5.48 25.30
CA LEU A 226 24.61 4.43 25.71
C LEU A 226 23.78 4.83 26.94
N ILE A 227 24.22 5.82 27.71
CA ILE A 227 23.50 6.26 28.90
C ILE A 227 22.21 6.96 28.43
N PRO A 228 21.02 6.50 28.87
CA PRO A 228 19.76 7.17 28.54
C PRO A 228 19.80 8.63 29.03
N SER A 229 19.43 9.58 28.18
CA SER A 229 19.31 10.99 28.54
C SER A 229 17.88 11.47 28.31
N GLU A 230 17.19 11.94 29.35
CA GLU A 230 15.82 12.46 29.23
C GLU A 230 15.79 13.92 28.74
N THR A 231 16.86 14.69 28.99
CA THR A 231 16.92 16.12 28.65
C THR A 231 18.15 16.54 27.86
N GLY A 232 19.07 15.62 27.56
CA GLY A 232 20.31 15.91 26.81
C GLY A 232 21.35 16.76 27.54
N THR A 233 21.04 17.25 28.76
CA THR A 233 21.93 18.03 29.65
C THR A 233 22.02 17.41 31.04
N ASP A 234 22.06 16.09 31.11
CA ASP A 234 22.08 15.38 32.39
C ASP A 234 23.49 15.43 33.01
N ALA A 235 23.63 16.09 34.15
CA ALA A 235 24.88 16.17 34.92
C ALA A 235 25.47 14.77 35.22
N PHE A 236 24.59 13.76 35.31
CA PHE A 236 24.96 12.35 35.46
C PHE A 236 25.70 11.78 34.24
N VAL A 237 25.24 12.09 33.02
CA VAL A 237 25.90 11.66 31.77
C VAL A 237 27.27 12.32 31.64
N ALA A 238 27.35 13.62 31.95
CA ALA A 238 28.62 14.37 31.92
C ALA A 238 29.64 13.80 32.94
N PHE A 239 29.18 13.41 34.13
CA PHE A 239 30.04 12.77 35.12
C PHE A 239 30.46 11.37 34.70
N GLY A 240 29.52 10.53 34.24
CA GLY A 240 29.83 9.18 33.74
C GLY A 240 30.84 9.23 32.59
N TRP A 241 30.70 10.20 31.69
CA TRP A 241 31.67 10.47 30.63
C TRP A 241 33.05 10.86 31.18
N LYS A 242 33.14 11.73 32.21
CA LYS A 242 34.41 12.08 32.87
C LYS A 242 35.09 10.83 33.45
N VAL A 243 34.35 9.98 34.15
CA VAL A 243 34.90 8.74 34.74
C VAL A 243 35.43 7.81 33.66
N LEU A 244 34.65 7.60 32.59
CA LEU A 244 35.08 6.81 31.44
C LEU A 244 36.35 7.39 30.80
N GLN A 245 36.42 8.72 30.66
CA GLN A 245 37.59 9.41 30.12
C GLN A 245 38.83 9.19 31.00
N ASP A 246 38.71 9.36 32.32
CA ASP A 246 39.82 9.19 33.25
C ASP A 246 40.35 7.75 33.25
N ILE A 247 39.46 6.75 33.22
CA ILE A 247 39.82 5.33 33.14
C ILE A 247 40.47 5.02 31.79
N CYS A 248 39.89 5.46 30.66
CA CYS A 248 40.48 5.29 29.33
C CYS A 248 41.86 5.95 29.24
N GLY A 249 42.00 7.16 29.78
CA GLY A 249 43.24 7.93 29.80
C GLY A 249 44.35 7.18 30.56
N ALA A 250 44.02 6.61 31.72
CA ALA A 250 44.96 5.84 32.53
C ALA A 250 45.34 4.49 31.92
N LEU A 251 44.40 3.78 31.29
CA LEU A 251 44.70 2.57 30.52
C LEU A 251 45.70 2.87 29.41
N ILE A 252 45.43 3.91 28.61
CA ILE A 252 46.34 4.34 27.53
C ILE A 252 47.70 4.77 28.09
N ALA A 253 47.73 5.48 29.23
CA ALA A 253 48.97 5.91 29.88
C ALA A 253 49.81 4.75 30.44
N THR A 254 49.19 3.60 30.72
CA THR A 254 49.86 2.36 31.16
C THR A 254 50.16 1.42 30.00
N GLU A 255 50.05 1.90 28.74
CA GLU A 255 50.21 1.14 27.50
C GLU A 255 49.23 -0.03 27.36
N GLU A 256 48.15 -0.03 28.15
CA GLU A 256 47.05 -0.97 28.04
C GLU A 256 45.98 -0.45 27.09
N ARG A 257 45.54 -1.31 26.16
CA ARG A 257 44.41 -0.97 25.29
C ARG A 257 43.09 -1.01 26.06
N PRO A 258 42.23 0.02 25.96
CA PRO A 258 40.88 -0.02 26.50
C PRO A 258 40.00 -1.01 25.71
N ASN A 259 39.24 -1.83 26.43
CA ASN A 259 38.15 -2.67 25.90
C ASN A 259 36.97 -2.64 26.90
N LEU A 260 35.79 -3.13 26.51
CA LEU A 260 34.59 -3.03 27.35
C LEU A 260 34.75 -3.80 28.68
N MET A 261 35.45 -4.95 28.66
CA MET A 261 35.76 -5.75 29.84
C MET A 261 36.60 -4.98 30.87
N LYS A 262 37.67 -4.32 30.44
CA LYS A 262 38.54 -3.52 31.31
C LYS A 262 37.82 -2.30 31.85
N LEU A 263 37.00 -1.65 31.03
CA LEU A 263 36.17 -0.53 31.51
C LEU A 263 35.22 -1.01 32.61
N ARG A 264 34.48 -2.11 32.40
CA ARG A 264 33.62 -2.70 33.44
C ARG A 264 34.40 -3.01 34.72
N ARG A 265 35.55 -3.69 34.60
CA ARG A 265 36.39 -4.08 35.74
C ARG A 265 36.75 -2.88 36.63
N TYR A 266 37.18 -1.77 36.04
CA TYR A 266 37.61 -0.58 36.80
C TYR A 266 36.46 0.33 37.24
N ILE A 267 35.30 0.20 36.60
CA ILE A 267 34.07 0.91 36.98
C ILE A 267 33.39 0.22 38.16
N GLU A 268 33.26 -1.11 38.14
CA GLU A 268 32.67 -1.91 39.23
C GLU A 268 33.64 -2.09 40.40
N GLY A 269 34.90 -2.44 40.14
CA GLY A 269 35.91 -2.73 41.15
C GLY A 269 36.62 -1.48 41.71
N GLY A 270 36.37 -0.30 41.14
CA GLY A 270 37.04 0.95 41.47
C GLY A 270 38.37 1.16 40.74
N PRO A 271 38.84 2.42 40.64
CA PRO A 271 40.07 2.77 39.92
C PRO A 271 41.36 2.50 40.70
N ASP A 272 41.30 1.96 41.92
CA ASP A 272 42.40 1.84 42.87
C ASP A 272 43.65 1.13 42.29
N ASP A 273 43.47 -0.06 41.71
CA ASP A 273 44.54 -0.84 41.09
C ASP A 273 45.12 -0.15 39.85
N LEU A 274 44.25 0.43 39.02
CA LEU A 274 44.66 1.17 37.82
C LEU A 274 45.46 2.42 38.20
N LEU A 275 45.03 3.15 39.24
CA LEU A 275 45.70 4.35 39.72
C LEU A 275 47.08 4.01 40.29
N LEU A 276 47.19 2.94 41.08
CA LEU A 276 48.49 2.49 41.59
C LEU A 276 49.43 2.11 40.45
N LYS A 277 48.94 1.36 39.46
CA LYS A 277 49.71 0.98 38.26
C LYS A 277 50.15 2.21 37.46
N ALA A 278 49.24 3.14 37.20
CA ALA A 278 49.53 4.36 36.44
C ALA A 278 50.54 5.28 37.16
N LEU A 279 50.42 5.44 38.48
CA LEU A 279 51.39 6.19 39.29
C LEU A 279 52.77 5.51 39.26
N ARG A 280 52.84 4.19 39.45
CA ARG A 280 54.11 3.44 39.36
C ARG A 280 54.76 3.55 38.00
N PHE A 281 53.98 3.41 36.93
CA PHE A 281 54.47 3.52 35.56
C PHE A 281 55.07 4.91 35.30
N HIS A 282 54.36 5.97 35.71
CA HIS A 282 54.84 7.36 35.58
C HIS A 282 56.09 7.63 36.42
N PHE A 283 56.13 7.16 37.67
CA PHE A 283 57.30 7.33 38.53
C PHE A 283 58.53 6.60 37.98
N ARG A 284 58.37 5.36 37.53
CA ARG A 284 59.44 4.58 36.91
C ARG A 284 59.98 5.26 35.66
N ALA A 285 59.12 5.90 34.87
CA ALA A 285 59.51 6.54 33.63
C ALA A 285 60.17 7.92 33.83
N LYS A 286 59.83 8.66 34.90
CA LYS A 286 60.18 10.10 35.04
C LYS A 286 60.99 10.46 36.28
N VAL A 287 60.91 9.70 37.38
CA VAL A 287 61.49 10.08 38.67
C VAL A 287 62.59 9.10 39.06
N GLN A 288 63.82 9.59 39.22
CA GLN A 288 64.94 8.77 39.72
C GLN A 288 64.79 8.50 41.22
N ASN A 289 65.15 7.28 41.65
CA ASN A 289 65.09 6.81 43.04
C ASN A 289 63.74 7.09 43.74
N TRP A 290 62.64 7.00 43.00
CA TRP A 290 61.30 7.29 43.52
C TRP A 290 60.91 6.36 44.69
N GLU A 291 61.40 5.11 44.69
CA GLU A 291 61.12 4.12 45.75
C GLU A 291 61.68 4.55 47.12
N GLU A 292 62.89 5.10 47.15
CA GLU A 292 63.54 5.60 48.38
C GLU A 292 62.79 6.81 48.95
N LYS A 293 62.38 7.74 48.07
CA LYS A 293 61.61 8.93 48.45
C LYS A 293 60.20 8.59 48.95
N LEU A 294 59.62 7.51 48.44
CA LEU A 294 58.26 7.08 48.77
C LEU A 294 58.18 6.20 50.03
N ALA A 295 59.22 5.40 50.31
CA ALA A 295 59.30 4.52 51.48
C ALA A 295 58.91 5.16 52.84
N PRO A 296 59.36 6.39 53.20
CA PRO A 296 58.96 7.02 54.46
C PRO A 296 57.48 7.41 54.49
N LEU A 297 56.90 7.81 53.35
CA LEU A 297 55.48 8.15 53.23
C LEU A 297 54.60 6.89 53.39
N ILE A 298 55.02 5.76 52.84
CA ILE A 298 54.33 4.47 53.00
C ILE A 298 54.32 4.03 54.47
N LYS A 299 55.48 4.09 55.17
CA LYS A 299 55.57 3.76 56.60
C LYS A 299 54.64 4.64 57.44
N LYS A 300 54.59 5.94 57.15
CA LYS A 300 53.71 6.90 57.83
C LYS A 300 52.22 6.63 57.56
N ALA A 301 51.86 6.28 56.32
CA ALA A 301 50.49 5.96 55.97
C ALA A 301 50.02 4.64 56.61
N GLN A 302 50.89 3.62 56.69
CA GLN A 302 50.59 2.35 57.35
C GLN A 302 50.39 2.49 58.87
N SER A 303 51.04 3.45 59.52
CA SER A 303 50.83 3.73 60.94
C SER A 303 49.47 4.37 61.27
N ASN A 304 48.74 4.86 60.27
CA ASN A 304 47.46 5.53 60.43
C ASN A 304 46.31 4.60 60.00
N SER A 305 45.77 3.83 60.93
CA SER A 305 44.87 2.68 60.71
C SER A 305 43.40 3.01 60.36
N LYS A 306 43.08 4.26 59.98
CA LYS A 306 41.72 4.70 59.64
C LYS A 306 41.41 4.77 58.13
N ASP A 307 42.38 4.57 57.26
CA ASP A 307 42.22 4.72 55.80
C ASP A 307 42.02 3.37 55.09
N ASP A 308 41.02 3.28 54.20
CA ASP A 308 40.68 2.08 53.41
C ASP A 308 41.79 1.61 52.43
N SER A 309 42.81 2.44 52.14
CA SER A 309 43.91 2.11 51.22
C SER A 309 45.18 2.94 51.51
N PRO A 310 45.93 2.64 52.59
CA PRO A 310 47.02 3.50 53.08
C PRO A 310 48.19 3.61 52.10
N VAL A 311 48.49 2.53 51.35
CA VAL A 311 49.57 2.53 50.36
C VAL A 311 49.24 3.47 49.19
N LEU A 312 48.05 3.37 48.60
CA LEU A 312 47.65 4.22 47.48
C LEU A 312 47.64 5.70 47.86
N ARG A 313 47.16 6.04 49.07
CA ARG A 313 47.19 7.41 49.63
C ARG A 313 48.62 7.95 49.74
N ALA A 314 49.60 7.13 50.11
CA ALA A 314 51.01 7.54 50.12
C ALA A 314 51.53 7.86 48.71
N TYR A 315 51.15 7.08 47.70
CA TYR A 315 51.49 7.35 46.29
C TYR A 315 50.84 8.65 45.79
N ILE A 316 49.56 8.88 46.09
CA ILE A 316 48.86 10.12 45.72
C ILE A 316 49.52 11.33 46.39
N ARG A 317 49.86 11.21 47.67
CA ARG A 317 50.54 12.28 48.42
C ARG A 317 51.92 12.58 47.84
N PHE A 318 52.70 11.57 47.50
CA PHE A 318 53.99 11.76 46.83
C PHE A 318 53.82 12.43 45.46
N TYR A 319 52.77 12.08 44.71
CA TYR A 319 52.45 12.76 43.46
C TYR A 319 52.14 14.24 43.67
N LYS A 320 51.23 14.56 44.61
CA LYS A 320 50.79 15.94 44.89
C LYS A 320 51.85 16.83 45.52
N ASP A 321 52.70 16.28 46.38
CA ASP A 321 53.70 17.05 47.13
C ASP A 321 55.01 17.23 46.35
N VAL A 322 55.34 16.30 45.44
CA VAL A 322 56.64 16.28 44.75
C VAL A 322 56.48 16.22 43.23
N VAL A 323 55.88 15.14 42.72
CA VAL A 323 55.95 14.81 41.29
C VAL A 323 55.14 15.78 40.42
N ILE A 324 54.04 16.34 40.90
CA ILE A 324 53.20 17.27 40.13
C ILE A 324 53.94 18.57 39.77
N HIS A 325 54.90 18.99 40.60
CA HIS A 325 55.68 20.20 40.38
C HIS A 325 56.79 20.01 39.33
N GLU A 326 57.33 18.79 39.22
CA GLU A 326 58.41 18.46 38.28
C GLU A 326 57.88 17.85 36.97
N HIS A 327 56.92 16.93 37.06
CA HIS A 327 56.43 16.10 35.97
C HIS A 327 54.90 15.92 36.04
N PRO A 328 54.12 16.99 35.80
CA PRO A 328 52.66 16.92 35.82
C PRO A 328 52.12 16.02 34.70
N ASN A 329 51.08 15.26 35.01
CA ASN A 329 50.34 14.43 34.06
C ASN A 329 48.84 14.63 34.26
N VAL A 330 48.14 15.04 33.18
CA VAL A 330 46.72 15.36 33.20
C VAL A 330 45.86 14.12 33.42
N ASP A 331 46.21 12.99 32.79
CA ASP A 331 45.46 11.73 32.91
C ASP A 331 45.52 11.19 34.35
N LEU A 332 46.68 11.28 35.00
CA LEU A 332 46.84 10.91 36.42
C LEU A 332 46.07 11.85 37.35
N ALA A 333 46.10 13.16 37.10
CA ALA A 333 45.37 14.13 37.90
C ALA A 333 43.85 13.89 37.82
N GLY A 334 43.32 13.58 36.64
CA GLY A 334 41.93 13.19 36.43
C GLY A 334 41.54 11.95 37.22
N LEU A 335 42.35 10.88 37.13
CA LEU A 335 42.10 9.64 37.85
C LEU A 335 42.20 9.79 39.38
N ILE A 336 43.16 10.59 39.88
CA ILE A 336 43.25 10.95 41.31
C ILE A 336 41.99 11.69 41.75
N SER A 337 41.53 12.67 40.97
CA SER A 337 40.30 13.41 41.25
C SER A 337 39.07 12.50 41.29
N THR A 338 39.00 11.51 40.41
CA THR A 338 37.91 10.53 40.38
C THR A 338 37.97 9.58 41.59
N PHE A 339 39.17 9.17 42.01
CA PHE A 339 39.37 8.36 43.21
C PHE A 339 39.04 9.12 44.52
N GLU A 340 39.42 10.40 44.61
CA GLU A 340 39.18 11.21 45.81
C GLU A 340 37.72 11.69 45.95
N HIS A 341 36.89 11.47 44.94
CA HIS A 341 35.47 11.81 44.98
C HIS A 341 34.73 10.90 45.98
N ASN A 342 33.67 11.41 46.61
CA ASN A 342 32.88 10.64 47.58
C ASN A 342 32.40 9.30 46.99
N ARG A 343 32.79 8.17 47.61
CA ARG A 343 32.44 6.79 47.21
C ARG A 343 30.93 6.58 47.08
N ASP A 344 30.12 7.16 47.96
CA ASP A 344 28.66 7.04 47.90
C ASP A 344 28.07 7.77 46.69
N HIS A 345 28.65 8.92 46.34
CA HIS A 345 28.25 9.70 45.17
C HIS A 345 28.73 9.03 43.88
N PHE A 346 29.99 8.57 43.84
CA PHE A 346 30.57 7.82 42.72
C PHE A 346 29.76 6.57 42.39
N SER A 347 29.43 5.76 43.41
CA SER A 347 28.64 4.53 43.24
C SER A 347 27.24 4.81 42.70
N LYS A 348 26.57 5.88 43.18
CA LYS A 348 25.24 6.28 42.68
C LYS A 348 25.24 6.74 41.22
N MET A 349 26.33 7.37 40.76
CA MET A 349 26.43 7.89 39.39
C MET A 349 26.87 6.82 38.39
N VAL A 350 27.68 5.86 38.83
CA VAL A 350 28.15 4.73 38.03
C VAL A 350 27.10 3.61 37.92
N ALA A 351 26.09 3.61 38.81
CA ALA A 351 24.98 2.65 38.81
C ALA A 351 24.17 2.60 37.50
N SER A 352 24.21 3.64 36.66
CA SER A 352 23.59 3.63 35.32
C SER A 352 24.48 3.00 34.23
N LEU A 353 25.81 3.04 34.40
CA LEU A 353 26.79 2.49 33.46
C LEU A 353 27.01 0.99 33.67
N ILE A 354 27.01 0.54 34.92
CA ILE A 354 27.26 -0.86 35.28
C ILE A 354 26.29 -1.82 34.56
N PRO A 355 24.96 -1.61 34.55
CA PRO A 355 24.05 -2.53 33.88
C PRO A 355 24.36 -2.67 32.38
N ILE A 356 24.63 -1.56 31.69
CA ILE A 356 24.92 -1.56 30.25
C ILE A 356 26.24 -2.27 29.96
N LEU A 357 27.28 -1.95 30.71
CA LEU A 357 28.58 -2.61 30.54
C LEU A 357 28.48 -4.08 30.88
N SER A 358 27.79 -4.45 31.97
CA SER A 358 27.55 -5.84 32.35
C SER A 358 26.84 -6.61 31.24
N MET A 359 25.79 -6.02 30.64
CA MET A 359 25.09 -6.60 29.50
C MET A 359 26.01 -6.82 28.29
N LEU A 360 26.86 -5.86 27.94
CA LEU A 360 27.80 -5.96 26.79
C LEU A 360 29.04 -6.84 27.05
N THR A 361 29.24 -7.28 28.28
CA THR A 361 30.43 -8.02 28.72
C THR A 361 30.08 -9.35 29.38
N THR A 362 28.83 -9.80 29.27
CA THR A 362 28.42 -11.13 29.71
C THR A 362 28.64 -12.12 28.57
N ASP A 363 29.02 -13.35 28.88
CA ASP A 363 29.18 -14.40 27.86
C ASP A 363 27.84 -14.68 27.18
N PRO A 364 27.80 -14.81 25.83
CA PRO A 364 28.94 -14.94 24.91
C PRO A 364 29.44 -13.61 24.30
N LEU A 365 28.89 -12.46 24.70
CA LEU A 365 29.23 -11.15 24.13
C LEU A 365 30.62 -10.66 24.52
N ALA A 366 31.13 -11.05 25.69
CA ALA A 366 32.49 -10.72 26.12
C ALA A 366 33.53 -11.08 25.06
N ASP A 367 33.48 -12.32 24.56
CA ASP A 367 34.38 -12.83 23.51
C ASP A 367 34.16 -12.18 22.15
N LEU A 368 32.91 -11.76 21.86
CA LEU A 368 32.54 -11.14 20.60
C LEU A 368 32.94 -9.67 20.53
N LEU A 369 32.82 -8.92 21.63
CA LEU A 369 33.01 -7.47 21.68
C LEU A 369 34.31 -7.02 22.35
N SER A 370 35.00 -7.91 23.08
CA SER A 370 36.29 -7.63 23.71
C SER A 370 37.28 -8.78 23.48
N PRO A 371 37.64 -9.08 22.21
CA PRO A 371 38.49 -10.21 21.88
C PRO A 371 39.93 -10.04 22.43
N GLU A 372 40.36 -10.97 23.27
CA GLU A 372 41.76 -11.14 23.70
C GLU A 372 42.26 -12.52 23.20
N PHE A 373 42.64 -12.61 21.92
CA PHE A 373 43.10 -13.87 21.33
C PHE A 373 44.61 -13.99 21.36
N GLU A 374 45.11 -15.12 21.88
CA GLU A 374 46.50 -15.53 21.72
C GLU A 374 46.79 -15.90 20.25
N PRO A 375 48.07 -15.83 19.80
CA PRO A 375 48.45 -16.26 18.46
C PRO A 375 48.05 -17.73 18.21
N GLY A 376 47.21 -17.99 17.20
CA GLY A 376 46.76 -19.34 16.82
C GLY A 376 45.29 -19.67 17.08
N HIS A 377 44.49 -18.71 17.56
CA HIS A 377 43.04 -18.89 17.72
C HIS A 377 42.30 -18.86 16.37
N ASP A 378 41.39 -19.81 16.12
CA ASP A 378 40.70 -19.97 14.82
C ASP A 378 39.60 -18.91 14.55
N LYS A 379 39.16 -18.17 15.59
CA LYS A 379 38.09 -17.18 15.48
C LYS A 379 38.56 -15.89 14.81
N ILE A 380 37.85 -15.44 13.78
CA ILE A 380 38.16 -14.21 13.05
C ILE A 380 37.92 -12.99 13.95
N SER A 381 38.96 -12.18 14.16
CA SER A 381 38.88 -10.90 14.89
C SER A 381 39.08 -9.71 13.96
N THR A 382 38.06 -8.84 13.88
CA THR A 382 38.05 -7.67 13.01
C THR A 382 37.70 -6.37 13.76
N ASP A 383 37.74 -5.26 13.03
CA ASP A 383 37.37 -3.92 13.47
C ASP A 383 36.88 -3.10 12.26
N MET A 384 36.20 -1.98 12.48
CA MET A 384 35.61 -1.21 11.39
C MET A 384 36.64 -0.70 10.38
N LYS A 385 37.85 -0.35 10.84
CA LYS A 385 38.93 0.11 9.96
C LYS A 385 39.43 -1.02 9.06
N LYS A 386 39.59 -2.25 9.57
CA LYS A 386 39.93 -3.43 8.76
C LYS A 386 38.85 -3.77 7.75
N VAL A 387 37.57 -3.75 8.15
CA VAL A 387 36.43 -4.01 7.26
C VAL A 387 36.45 -3.05 6.06
N ILE A 388 36.66 -1.77 6.33
CA ILE A 388 36.74 -0.73 5.29
C ILE A 388 38.01 -0.86 4.43
N THR A 389 39.16 -1.10 5.05
CA THR A 389 40.45 -1.15 4.32
C THR A 389 40.51 -2.35 3.38
N ASN A 390 39.94 -3.49 3.78
CA ASN A 390 39.99 -4.76 3.05
C ASN A 390 38.76 -5.01 2.15
N ASP A 391 37.91 -4.00 1.93
CA ASP A 391 36.71 -4.10 1.07
C ASP A 391 35.78 -5.27 1.47
N MET A 392 35.60 -5.46 2.78
CA MET A 392 34.78 -6.52 3.36
C MET A 392 33.30 -6.15 3.39
N VAL A 393 32.45 -7.17 3.50
CA VAL A 393 31.01 -7.08 3.66
C VAL A 393 30.66 -7.58 5.06
N LEU A 394 30.44 -6.66 5.99
CA LEU A 394 30.07 -6.96 7.36
C LEU A 394 28.55 -6.96 7.52
N TYR A 395 27.96 -8.11 7.86
CA TYR A 395 26.58 -8.21 8.31
C TYR A 395 26.51 -8.33 9.83
N MET A 396 25.74 -7.44 10.47
CA MET A 396 25.48 -7.43 11.91
C MET A 396 23.99 -7.58 12.17
N GLY A 397 23.56 -8.79 12.54
CA GLY A 397 22.22 -9.04 13.08
C GLY A 397 22.23 -8.84 14.59
N LEU A 398 21.49 -7.87 15.13
CA LEU A 398 21.62 -7.49 16.55
C LEU A 398 20.67 -8.23 17.50
N ASP A 399 19.81 -9.09 16.98
CA ASP A 399 18.84 -9.89 17.74
C ASP A 399 17.95 -9.05 18.69
N SER A 400 17.54 -7.86 18.22
CA SER A 400 16.76 -6.90 19.02
C SER A 400 15.37 -7.41 19.40
N LEU A 401 14.88 -8.47 18.74
CA LEU A 401 13.65 -9.17 19.12
C LEU A 401 13.80 -9.93 20.44
N ALA A 402 14.96 -10.50 20.71
CA ALA A 402 15.24 -11.21 21.96
C ALA A 402 15.64 -10.24 23.07
N ASP A 403 16.55 -9.31 22.76
CA ASP A 403 16.99 -8.27 23.68
C ASP A 403 17.20 -6.93 22.95
N SER A 404 16.16 -6.10 22.96
CA SER A 404 16.18 -4.80 22.29
C SER A 404 17.16 -3.83 22.92
N THR A 405 17.45 -3.96 24.22
CA THR A 405 18.37 -3.06 24.92
C THR A 405 19.80 -3.36 24.54
N VAL A 406 20.18 -4.64 24.55
CA VAL A 406 21.51 -5.10 24.16
C VAL A 406 21.75 -4.89 22.67
N GLY A 407 20.80 -5.29 21.81
CA GLY A 407 20.90 -5.08 20.37
C GLY A 407 21.07 -3.59 20.03
N SER A 408 20.22 -2.73 20.60
CA SER A 408 20.33 -1.27 20.45
C SER A 408 21.69 -0.74 20.89
N ALA A 409 22.20 -1.19 22.05
CA ALA A 409 23.49 -0.77 22.56
C ALA A 409 24.64 -1.16 21.63
N ILE A 410 24.69 -2.41 21.16
CA ILE A 410 25.71 -2.89 20.21
C ILE A 410 25.69 -2.03 18.95
N GLY A 411 24.51 -1.85 18.33
CA GLY A 411 24.38 -1.03 17.11
C GLY A 411 24.81 0.42 17.33
N SER A 412 24.45 1.02 18.46
CA SER A 412 24.87 2.38 18.83
C SER A 412 26.39 2.50 18.99
N VAL A 413 27.06 1.56 19.67
CA VAL A 413 28.53 1.58 19.81
C VAL A 413 29.19 1.42 18.45
N MET A 414 28.71 0.49 17.60
CA MET A 414 29.26 0.25 16.27
C MET A 414 29.14 1.46 15.35
N LEU A 415 27.99 2.16 15.35
CA LEU A 415 27.82 3.42 14.61
C LEU A 415 28.78 4.50 15.09
N ALA A 416 29.01 4.60 16.40
CA ALA A 416 29.94 5.55 16.97
C ALA A 416 31.42 5.19 16.70
N ASP A 417 31.76 3.91 16.55
CA ASP A 417 33.08 3.49 16.05
C ASP A 417 33.27 3.89 14.58
N MET A 418 32.25 3.68 13.74
CA MET A 418 32.28 4.13 12.35
C MET A 418 32.43 5.65 12.23
N THR A 419 31.78 6.45 13.08
CA THR A 419 31.98 7.91 13.12
C THR A 419 33.45 8.26 13.39
N ALA A 420 34.13 7.53 14.28
CA ALA A 420 35.54 7.77 14.58
C ALA A 420 36.45 7.38 13.39
N VAL A 421 36.17 6.24 12.74
CA VAL A 421 36.89 5.82 11.52
C VAL A 421 36.67 6.82 10.37
N ALA A 422 35.45 7.34 10.20
CA ALA A 422 35.18 8.40 9.24
C ALA A 422 35.98 9.68 9.57
N GLY A 423 36.10 10.04 10.85
CA GLY A 423 36.93 11.14 11.30
C GLY A 423 38.43 10.94 11.00
N ASP A 424 38.95 9.72 11.18
CA ASP A 424 40.33 9.35 10.85
C ASP A 424 40.60 9.49 9.35
N ILE A 425 39.73 8.90 8.51
CA ILE A 425 39.83 8.99 7.06
C ILE A 425 39.70 10.45 6.57
N TYR A 426 38.83 11.25 7.18
CA TYR A 426 38.67 12.66 6.81
C TYR A 426 39.93 13.50 7.09
N ASN A 427 40.59 13.25 8.23
CA ASN A 427 41.74 14.04 8.67
C ASN A 427 43.08 13.55 8.08
N TYR A 428 43.23 12.24 7.90
CA TYR A 428 44.52 11.59 7.60
C TYR A 428 44.46 10.69 6.36
N GLY A 429 43.28 10.39 5.83
CA GLY A 429 43.12 9.65 4.58
C GLY A 429 43.57 10.49 3.39
N GLY A 430 44.54 9.99 2.62
CA GLY A 430 45.07 10.66 1.44
C GLY A 430 44.04 10.84 0.30
N SER A 431 44.55 11.10 -0.91
CA SER A 431 43.73 11.50 -2.08
C SER A 431 42.77 10.42 -2.61
N SER A 432 43.06 9.14 -2.39
CA SER A 432 42.23 8.01 -2.86
C SER A 432 41.24 7.61 -1.77
N LYS A 433 40.00 8.10 -1.91
CA LYS A 433 38.91 7.84 -0.96
C LYS A 433 38.09 6.65 -1.45
N LYS A 434 37.97 5.61 -0.64
CA LYS A 434 37.07 4.48 -0.90
C LYS A 434 35.63 4.87 -0.59
N LEU A 435 34.68 4.36 -1.38
CA LEU A 435 33.25 4.54 -1.13
C LEU A 435 32.79 3.49 -0.12
N VAL A 436 32.40 3.93 1.08
CA VAL A 436 31.94 3.04 2.16
C VAL A 436 30.43 3.08 2.23
N ASN A 437 29.75 1.95 2.05
CA ASN A 437 28.29 1.89 2.12
C ASN A 437 27.85 1.32 3.46
N VAL A 438 27.03 2.06 4.19
CA VAL A 438 26.49 1.65 5.48
C VAL A 438 24.97 1.58 5.37
N PHE A 439 24.42 0.38 5.53
CA PHE A 439 23.00 0.10 5.53
C PHE A 439 22.55 -0.13 6.96
N VAL A 440 21.57 0.63 7.44
CA VAL A 440 21.01 0.48 8.78
C VAL A 440 19.51 0.24 8.61
N ASP A 441 19.08 -1.01 8.80
CA ASP A 441 17.67 -1.32 8.91
C ASP A 441 17.17 -0.83 10.27
N GLU A 442 15.92 -0.36 10.33
CA GLU A 442 15.31 0.22 11.53
C GLU A 442 16.24 1.15 12.33
N ALA A 443 16.80 2.16 11.66
CA ALA A 443 17.80 3.07 12.21
C ALA A 443 17.36 3.76 13.52
N ALA A 444 16.06 3.92 13.74
CA ALA A 444 15.53 4.46 14.99
C ALA A 444 15.88 3.62 16.23
N GLU A 445 16.18 2.32 16.10
CA GLU A 445 16.59 1.48 17.22
C GLU A 445 18.04 1.72 17.66
N VAL A 446 18.93 2.14 16.75
CA VAL A 446 20.38 2.17 16.99
C VAL A 446 21.02 3.56 16.87
N ILE A 447 20.30 4.55 16.33
CA ILE A 447 20.85 5.89 16.09
C ILE A 447 21.23 6.62 17.39
N ASN A 448 22.29 7.42 17.30
CA ASN A 448 22.80 8.24 18.40
C ASN A 448 23.40 9.58 17.91
N THR A 449 23.80 10.44 18.83
CA THR A 449 24.38 11.76 18.51
C THR A 449 25.63 11.68 17.61
N PRO A 450 26.61 10.77 17.84
CA PRO A 450 27.72 10.55 16.91
C PRO A 450 27.30 10.20 15.47
N THR A 451 26.19 9.49 15.29
CA THR A 451 25.66 9.14 13.96
C THR A 451 25.23 10.38 13.18
N ILE A 452 24.70 11.41 13.85
CA ILE A 452 24.35 12.69 13.21
C ILE A 452 25.59 13.37 12.63
N GLN A 453 26.74 13.29 13.32
CA GLN A 453 28.01 13.82 12.79
C GLN A 453 28.49 13.03 11.57
N LEU A 454 28.28 11.71 11.57
CA LEU A 454 28.56 10.87 10.40
C LEU A 454 27.69 11.26 9.20
N LEU A 455 26.40 11.54 9.41
CA LEU A 455 25.51 12.03 8.34
C LEU A 455 25.88 13.44 7.84
N ASN A 456 26.44 14.29 8.69
CA ASN A 456 26.79 15.66 8.29
C ASN A 456 28.14 15.71 7.56
N LYS A 457 29.16 14.99 8.05
CA LYS A 457 30.56 15.11 7.60
C LYS A 457 31.11 13.84 6.93
N GLY A 458 30.39 12.72 6.99
CA GLY A 458 30.84 11.43 6.48
C GLY A 458 31.06 11.41 4.97
N ARG A 459 30.37 12.27 4.22
CA ARG A 459 30.62 12.48 2.78
C ARG A 459 32.10 12.77 2.49
N GLY A 460 32.75 13.60 3.32
CA GLY A 460 34.16 13.94 3.14
C GLY A 460 35.11 12.75 3.32
N ALA A 461 34.66 11.71 4.02
CA ALA A 461 35.37 10.44 4.24
C ALA A 461 34.91 9.32 3.29
N GLY A 462 34.03 9.60 2.32
CA GLY A 462 33.52 8.61 1.36
C GLY A 462 32.36 7.76 1.86
N PHE A 463 31.74 8.09 3.00
CA PHE A 463 30.62 7.32 3.55
C PHE A 463 29.29 7.63 2.85
N LYS A 464 28.53 6.57 2.55
CA LYS A 464 27.16 6.60 2.03
C LYS A 464 26.26 5.84 3.00
N MET A 465 25.47 6.58 3.76
CA MET A 465 24.51 6.02 4.71
C MET A 465 23.17 5.76 4.01
N TYR A 466 22.62 4.57 4.19
CA TYR A 466 21.26 4.17 3.83
C TYR A 466 20.53 3.82 5.12
N ILE A 467 19.70 4.73 5.62
CA ILE A 467 18.98 4.56 6.88
C ILE A 467 17.52 4.27 6.62
N ALA A 468 17.02 3.13 7.10
CA ALA A 468 15.61 2.79 7.01
C ALA A 468 14.87 3.10 8.32
N THR A 469 13.65 3.62 8.23
CA THR A 469 12.77 3.84 9.38
C THR A 469 11.30 3.62 9.01
N GLN A 470 10.45 3.44 10.00
CA GLN A 470 9.00 3.40 9.83
C GLN A 470 8.39 4.79 9.87
N THR A 471 8.71 5.59 10.90
CA THR A 471 8.13 6.92 11.09
C THR A 471 9.19 7.95 11.49
N PHE A 472 8.83 9.24 11.36
CA PHE A 472 9.63 10.34 11.90
C PHE A 472 9.63 10.36 13.44
N ALA A 473 8.51 10.04 14.07
CA ALA A 473 8.35 10.07 15.52
C ALA A 473 9.33 9.13 16.24
N ASP A 474 9.66 7.99 15.62
CA ASP A 474 10.61 7.03 16.17
C ASP A 474 12.02 7.63 16.38
N PHE A 475 12.45 8.52 15.48
CA PHE A 475 13.73 9.23 15.64
C PHE A 475 13.68 10.25 16.79
N ALA A 476 12.57 10.97 16.93
CA ALA A 476 12.40 11.95 18.01
C ALA A 476 12.39 11.26 19.38
N ALA A 477 11.68 10.14 19.48
CA ALA A 477 11.64 9.32 20.69
C ALA A 477 13.04 8.79 21.07
N ARG A 478 13.81 8.28 20.09
CA ARG A 478 15.15 7.75 20.36
C ARG A 478 16.17 8.82 20.76
N LEU A 479 16.17 9.95 20.08
CA LEU A 479 17.17 11.02 20.30
C LEU A 479 16.82 11.94 21.48
N GLY A 480 15.58 11.83 22.00
CA GLY A 480 15.05 12.70 23.06
C GLY A 480 14.89 14.17 22.64
N ASP A 481 15.01 14.47 21.34
CA ASP A 481 14.99 15.82 20.79
C ASP A 481 14.51 15.82 19.34
N GLU A 482 13.36 16.47 19.11
CA GLU A 482 12.75 16.61 17.79
C GLU A 482 13.66 17.38 16.81
N ASN A 483 14.47 18.34 17.29
CA ASN A 483 15.41 19.08 16.45
C ASN A 483 16.54 18.18 15.96
N LYS A 484 17.04 17.26 16.81
CA LYS A 484 18.03 16.26 16.39
C LYS A 484 17.43 15.29 15.38
N ALA A 485 16.18 14.86 15.57
CA ALA A 485 15.48 14.05 14.59
C ALA A 485 15.34 14.77 13.24
N ARG A 486 14.98 16.06 13.24
CA ARG A 486 14.95 16.88 12.01
C ARG A 486 16.34 17.01 11.37
N GLN A 487 17.41 17.09 12.16
CA GLN A 487 18.78 17.11 11.62
C GLN A 487 19.12 15.80 10.89
N VAL A 488 18.70 14.64 11.43
CA VAL A 488 18.88 13.35 10.74
C VAL A 488 18.21 13.39 9.37
N LEU A 489 16.94 13.80 9.32
CA LEU A 489 16.20 13.88 8.06
C LEU A 489 16.79 14.93 7.09
N GLY A 490 17.23 16.07 7.61
CA GLY A 490 17.84 17.15 6.84
C GLY A 490 19.19 16.78 6.21
N ASN A 491 19.98 15.93 6.88
CA ASN A 491 21.25 15.42 6.35
C ASN A 491 21.06 14.25 5.37
N THR A 492 19.83 13.77 5.16
CA THR A 492 19.51 12.78 4.12
C THR A 492 18.90 13.44 2.89
N ASN A 493 19.75 13.63 1.88
CA ASN A 493 19.38 14.35 0.66
C ASN A 493 18.51 13.52 -0.28
N ASN A 494 18.69 12.19 -0.28
CA ASN A 494 17.88 11.27 -1.07
C ASN A 494 16.83 10.61 -0.18
N LYS A 495 15.63 10.42 -0.72
CA LYS A 495 14.51 9.80 0.00
C LYS A 495 13.88 8.73 -0.88
N ILE A 496 13.81 7.50 -0.37
CA ILE A 496 13.09 6.40 -0.99
C ILE A 496 11.88 6.11 -0.10
N ILE A 497 10.69 6.30 -0.65
CA ILE A 497 9.43 6.27 0.08
C ILE A 497 8.64 5.07 -0.42
N LEU A 498 8.54 4.04 0.42
CA LEU A 498 7.60 2.93 0.26
C LEU A 498 6.26 3.33 0.90
N ARG A 499 5.34 2.38 1.08
CA ARG A 499 4.05 2.66 1.73
C ARG A 499 4.27 3.19 3.16
N VAL A 500 3.75 4.38 3.44
CA VAL A 500 3.81 5.04 4.77
C VAL A 500 2.38 5.24 5.26
N LEU A 501 2.09 4.91 6.52
CA LEU A 501 0.76 5.06 7.12
C LEU A 501 0.65 6.31 8.00
N ASP A 502 1.76 6.72 8.62
CA ASP A 502 1.80 7.88 9.50
C ASP A 502 1.61 9.20 8.74
N ALA A 503 0.60 9.99 9.13
CA ALA A 503 0.20 11.20 8.42
C ALA A 503 1.24 12.31 8.50
N GLU A 504 1.95 12.45 9.63
CA GLU A 504 3.00 13.46 9.78
C GLU A 504 4.19 13.16 8.87
N THR A 505 4.61 11.91 8.83
CA THR A 505 5.68 11.44 7.93
C THR A 505 5.27 11.61 6.45
N GLN A 506 4.02 11.33 6.09
CA GLN A 506 3.50 11.56 4.74
C GLN A 506 3.54 13.05 4.35
N LYS A 507 3.11 13.94 5.26
CA LYS A 507 3.15 15.40 5.04
C LYS A 507 4.58 15.88 4.89
N TYR A 508 5.49 15.45 5.76
CA TYR A 508 6.91 15.82 5.67
C TYR A 508 7.52 15.46 4.31
N VAL A 509 7.21 14.27 3.78
CA VAL A 509 7.67 13.84 2.46
C VAL A 509 7.05 14.70 1.34
N SER A 510 5.74 14.94 1.41
CA SER A 510 5.00 15.68 0.38
C SER A 510 5.34 17.17 0.34
N ASP A 511 5.44 17.81 1.50
CA ASP A 511 5.73 19.25 1.64
C ASP A 511 7.13 19.60 1.12
N GLY A 512 8.07 18.64 1.16
CA GLY A 512 9.40 18.78 0.57
C GLY A 512 9.44 18.72 -0.97
N ILE A 513 8.30 18.50 -1.64
CA ILE A 513 8.18 18.37 -3.09
C ILE A 513 7.38 19.55 -3.64
N PRO A 514 7.84 20.20 -4.73
CA PRO A 514 7.11 21.34 -5.30
C PRO A 514 5.73 20.94 -5.80
N LYS A 515 4.77 21.86 -5.65
CA LYS A 515 3.42 21.74 -6.20
C LYS A 515 3.43 21.97 -7.71
N ILE A 516 2.43 21.42 -8.38
CA ILE A 516 2.18 21.59 -9.81
C ILE A 516 0.85 22.30 -10.04
N LYS A 517 0.65 22.83 -11.24
CA LYS A 517 -0.65 23.35 -11.67
C LYS A 517 -1.41 22.25 -12.39
N ALA A 518 -2.38 21.64 -11.73
CA ALA A 518 -3.27 20.67 -12.36
C ALA A 518 -4.42 21.41 -13.05
N GLN A 519 -4.79 20.97 -14.25
CA GLN A 519 -5.96 21.49 -14.94
C GLN A 519 -7.20 20.75 -14.46
N SER A 520 -8.12 21.47 -13.82
CA SER A 520 -9.46 21.02 -13.52
C SER A 520 -10.40 21.51 -14.62
N MET A 521 -11.22 20.62 -15.18
CA MET A 521 -12.21 20.98 -16.19
C MET A 521 -13.59 21.04 -15.52
N SER A 522 -14.09 22.25 -15.34
CA SER A 522 -15.47 22.47 -14.90
C SER A 522 -16.36 22.67 -16.12
N VAL A 523 -17.45 21.92 -16.19
CA VAL A 523 -18.46 22.07 -17.24
C VAL A 523 -19.67 22.75 -16.62
N ARG A 524 -19.99 23.95 -17.09
CA ARG A 524 -21.19 24.70 -16.67
C ARG A 524 -22.22 24.62 -17.79
N TYR A 525 -23.44 24.22 -17.42
CA TYR A 525 -24.62 24.27 -18.27
C TYR A 525 -25.46 25.45 -17.86
N GLY A 526 -25.58 26.44 -18.75
CA GLY A 526 -26.43 27.61 -18.56
C GLY A 526 -27.69 27.48 -19.40
N HIS A 527 -28.86 27.58 -18.77
CA HIS A 527 -30.14 27.73 -19.46
C HIS A 527 -30.61 29.18 -19.30
N SER A 528 -30.72 29.90 -20.41
CA SER A 528 -31.30 31.26 -20.42
C SER A 528 -32.64 31.21 -21.13
N LEU A 529 -33.72 31.56 -20.42
CA LEU A 529 -35.05 31.74 -20.99
C LEU A 529 -35.32 33.25 -21.09
N THR A 530 -35.38 33.77 -22.32
CA THR A 530 -35.71 35.17 -22.60
C THR A 530 -37.23 35.33 -22.65
N THR A 531 -37.79 36.25 -21.86
CA THR A 531 -39.24 36.52 -21.81
C THR A 531 -39.71 37.45 -22.94
N THR A 532 -39.42 37.10 -24.19
CA THR A 532 -40.01 37.75 -25.38
C THR A 532 -40.54 36.69 -26.33
N MET A 533 -41.65 36.99 -27.00
CA MET A 533 -42.52 36.11 -27.81
C MET A 533 -41.89 35.55 -29.11
N SER A 534 -40.61 35.20 -29.08
CA SER A 534 -39.96 34.26 -30.00
C SER A 534 -39.18 33.30 -29.13
N GLU A 535 -39.64 32.05 -29.03
CA GLU A 535 -39.02 30.99 -28.26
C GLU A 535 -37.70 30.53 -28.92
N GLU A 536 -36.65 31.34 -28.81
CA GLU A 536 -35.29 30.90 -29.09
C GLU A 536 -34.72 30.22 -27.85
N TYR A 537 -34.73 28.88 -27.86
CA TYR A 537 -34.11 28.06 -26.83
C TYR A 537 -32.58 28.15 -26.93
N GLY A 538 -31.97 28.98 -26.10
CA GLY A 538 -30.52 29.09 -25.96
C GLY A 538 -29.98 28.14 -24.90
N ALA A 539 -29.34 27.04 -25.31
CA ALA A 539 -28.51 26.23 -24.42
C ALA A 539 -27.06 26.70 -24.52
N ALA A 540 -26.51 27.24 -23.42
CA ALA A 540 -25.12 27.64 -23.35
C ALA A 540 -24.29 26.52 -22.71
N TYR A 541 -23.40 25.92 -23.49
CA TYR A 541 -22.40 24.98 -23.02
C TYR A 541 -21.08 25.73 -22.79
N GLN A 542 -20.60 25.76 -21.55
CA GLN A 542 -19.33 26.39 -21.22
C GLN A 542 -18.41 25.39 -20.52
N GLU A 543 -17.33 25.02 -21.21
CA GLU A 543 -16.18 24.37 -20.59
C GLU A 543 -15.25 25.46 -20.06
N GLN A 544 -15.00 25.44 -18.75
CA GLN A 544 -14.02 26.29 -18.12
C GLN A 544 -12.94 25.42 -17.51
N ALA A 545 -11.75 25.45 -18.12
CA ALA A 545 -10.55 24.87 -17.55
C ALA A 545 -9.93 25.86 -16.55
N THR A 546 -9.89 25.48 -15.27
CA THR A 546 -9.21 26.22 -14.21
C THR A 546 -7.91 25.50 -13.86
N ALA A 547 -6.82 26.26 -13.75
CA ALA A 547 -5.57 25.72 -13.23
C ALA A 547 -5.58 25.88 -11.71
N GLU A 548 -5.52 24.77 -10.98
CA GLU A 548 -5.46 24.72 -9.52
C GLU A 548 -4.09 24.21 -9.08
N GLU A 549 -3.59 24.72 -7.95
CA GLU A 549 -2.36 24.18 -7.35
C GLU A 549 -2.66 22.83 -6.72
N ALA A 550 -1.89 21.82 -7.12
CA ALA A 550 -2.03 20.44 -6.65
C ALA A 550 -0.64 19.87 -6.30
N ASP A 551 -0.60 18.96 -5.33
CA ASP A 551 0.66 18.34 -4.92
C ASP A 551 1.17 17.38 -6.00
N LEU A 552 2.47 17.35 -6.27
CA LEU A 552 3.06 16.39 -7.22
C LEU A 552 2.81 14.95 -6.76
N ILE A 553 2.89 14.71 -5.45
CA ILE A 553 2.50 13.46 -4.80
C ILE A 553 1.65 13.82 -3.58
N PRO A 554 0.32 13.59 -3.61
CA PRO A 554 -0.53 13.81 -2.45
C PRO A 554 -0.11 12.93 -1.26
N PRO A 555 -0.16 13.43 0.00
CA PRO A 555 0.21 12.66 1.18
C PRO A 555 -0.54 11.33 1.29
N GLY A 556 -1.85 11.33 1.01
CA GLY A 556 -2.70 10.14 1.10
C GLY A 556 -2.29 9.01 0.14
N ILE A 557 -1.74 9.34 -1.04
CA ILE A 557 -1.29 8.34 -2.02
C ILE A 557 -0.14 7.48 -1.49
N LEU A 558 0.68 8.03 -0.59
CA LEU A 558 1.77 7.28 0.03
C LEU A 558 1.26 6.12 0.91
N SER A 559 0.04 6.20 1.44
CA SER A 559 -0.61 5.10 2.17
C SER A 559 -1.14 3.99 1.27
N GLU A 560 -1.41 4.31 0.01
CA GLU A 560 -1.98 3.37 -0.96
C GLU A 560 -0.91 2.65 -1.80
N LEU A 561 0.37 2.98 -1.65
CA LEU A 561 1.42 2.39 -2.48
C LEU A 561 1.45 0.85 -2.36
N PRO A 562 1.53 0.09 -3.46
CA PRO A 562 1.71 -1.35 -3.37
C PRO A 562 3.05 -1.76 -2.74
N PRO A 563 3.17 -2.94 -2.11
CA PRO A 563 4.45 -3.46 -1.63
C PRO A 563 5.46 -3.56 -2.78
N LEU A 564 6.74 -3.30 -2.48
CA LEU A 564 7.84 -3.26 -3.45
C LEU A 564 7.75 -2.13 -4.49
N HIS A 565 6.77 -1.25 -4.39
CA HIS A 565 6.75 -0.01 -5.16
C HIS A 565 7.16 1.16 -4.28
N CYS A 566 7.98 2.04 -4.82
CA CYS A 566 8.45 3.22 -4.08
C CYS A 566 8.51 4.47 -4.96
N TYR A 567 8.51 5.63 -4.32
CA TYR A 567 8.94 6.88 -4.92
C TYR A 567 10.38 7.15 -4.50
N ILE A 568 11.20 7.62 -5.43
CA ILE A 568 12.60 7.98 -5.19
C ILE A 568 12.76 9.46 -5.49
N ARG A 569 13.00 10.25 -4.46
CA ARG A 569 13.34 11.67 -4.54
C ARG A 569 14.86 11.80 -4.42
N GLN A 570 15.50 12.22 -5.49
CA GLN A 570 16.94 12.44 -5.51
C GLN A 570 17.29 13.87 -5.09
N SER A 571 18.52 14.06 -4.61
CA SER A 571 19.07 15.38 -4.26
C SER A 571 18.99 16.42 -5.39
N GLY A 572 19.03 15.97 -6.65
CA GLY A 572 18.86 16.81 -7.84
C GLY A 572 17.43 17.27 -8.13
N GLY A 573 16.47 17.03 -7.23
CA GLY A 573 15.08 17.46 -7.38
C GLY A 573 14.26 16.65 -8.38
N ARG A 574 14.77 15.49 -8.81
CA ARG A 574 14.05 14.52 -9.67
C ARG A 574 13.32 13.50 -8.81
N THR A 575 12.13 13.11 -9.27
CA THR A 575 11.29 12.13 -8.60
C THR A 575 11.05 10.96 -9.54
N TYR A 576 11.22 9.73 -9.09
CA TYR A 576 10.96 8.54 -9.89
C TYR A 576 9.95 7.65 -9.19
N LYS A 577 9.08 7.01 -9.96
CA LYS A 577 8.21 5.95 -9.48
C LYS A 577 8.80 4.62 -9.95
N THR A 578 9.18 3.75 -9.02
CA THR A 578 9.81 2.46 -9.35
C THR A 578 9.11 1.29 -8.65
N ARG A 579 9.32 0.11 -9.23
CA ARG A 579 9.04 -1.20 -8.67
C ARG A 579 10.36 -1.94 -8.52
N ILE A 580 10.53 -2.56 -7.36
CA ILE A 580 11.74 -3.25 -6.94
C ILE A 580 11.49 -4.76 -7.05
N PRO A 581 12.34 -5.52 -7.75
CA PRO A 581 12.22 -6.98 -7.77
C PRO A 581 12.72 -7.59 -6.45
N ILE A 582 12.27 -8.81 -6.17
CA ILE A 582 12.80 -9.63 -5.07
C ILE A 582 14.00 -10.42 -5.59
N LEU A 583 15.11 -10.37 -4.86
CA LEU A 583 16.28 -11.20 -5.16
C LEU A 583 15.98 -12.66 -4.79
N GLY A 584 15.97 -13.55 -5.79
CA GLY A 584 15.69 -14.97 -5.62
C GLY A 584 14.98 -15.60 -6.81
N GLU A 585 14.86 -16.92 -6.80
CA GLU A 585 14.13 -17.65 -7.83
C GLU A 585 12.62 -17.61 -7.55
N ARG A 586 11.83 -17.52 -8.63
CA ARG A 586 10.38 -17.66 -8.53
C ARG A 586 10.09 -19.11 -8.14
N LYS A 587 9.65 -19.36 -6.91
CA LYS A 587 8.98 -20.63 -6.60
C LYS A 587 7.77 -20.72 -7.51
N GLU A 588 7.77 -21.71 -8.41
CA GLU A 588 6.63 -21.97 -9.29
C GLU A 588 5.38 -22.15 -8.41
N MET A 589 4.48 -21.17 -8.48
CA MET A 589 3.13 -21.40 -7.99
C MET A 589 2.49 -22.41 -8.94
N PRO A 590 1.68 -23.37 -8.44
CA PRO A 590 0.88 -24.21 -9.32
C PRO A 590 0.10 -23.27 -10.25
N PRO A 591 0.08 -23.53 -11.56
CA PRO A 591 -0.51 -22.63 -12.52
C PRO A 591 -1.95 -22.33 -12.08
N SER A 592 -2.23 -21.06 -11.78
CA SER A 592 -3.60 -20.61 -11.63
C SER A 592 -4.33 -20.93 -12.92
N SER A 593 -5.53 -21.50 -12.80
CA SER A 593 -6.35 -22.02 -13.90
C SER A 593 -6.93 -20.91 -14.81
N GLU A 594 -6.10 -19.93 -15.18
CA GLU A 594 -6.41 -18.87 -16.13
C GLU A 594 -5.46 -18.91 -17.33
N GLY A 595 -5.07 -20.11 -17.74
CA GLY A 595 -4.70 -20.41 -19.12
C GLY A 595 -5.92 -20.86 -19.90
N LYS A 596 -7.00 -20.07 -19.97
CA LYS A 596 -8.03 -20.33 -20.98
C LYS A 596 -7.37 -20.04 -22.33
N HIS A 597 -6.90 -21.09 -23.02
CA HIS A 597 -6.70 -21.03 -24.46
C HIS A 597 -7.92 -20.31 -25.03
N SER A 598 -7.69 -19.19 -25.71
CA SER A 598 -8.77 -18.38 -26.26
C SER A 598 -9.70 -19.33 -27.00
N PHE A 599 -10.98 -19.34 -26.63
CA PHE A 599 -12.00 -20.16 -27.30
C PHE A 599 -11.93 -19.97 -28.83
N ALA A 600 -11.50 -18.79 -29.29
CA ALA A 600 -11.21 -18.49 -30.68
C ALA A 600 -10.13 -19.39 -31.33
N SER A 601 -9.08 -19.77 -30.61
CA SER A 601 -8.01 -20.65 -31.11
C SER A 601 -8.51 -22.07 -31.38
N ILE A 602 -9.34 -22.61 -30.47
CA ILE A 602 -9.94 -23.93 -30.61
C ILE A 602 -10.97 -23.94 -31.74
N VAL A 603 -11.81 -22.91 -31.82
CA VAL A 603 -12.77 -22.73 -32.92
C VAL A 603 -12.05 -22.62 -34.26
N LEU A 604 -10.94 -21.88 -34.34
CA LEU A 604 -10.15 -21.74 -35.58
C LEU A 604 -9.61 -23.11 -36.05
N VAL A 605 -9.06 -23.91 -35.15
CA VAL A 605 -8.55 -25.26 -35.47
C VAL A 605 -9.70 -26.17 -35.94
N ILE A 606 -10.84 -26.15 -35.25
CA ILE A 606 -12.03 -26.94 -35.63
C ILE A 606 -12.55 -26.52 -37.00
N VAL A 607 -12.59 -25.22 -37.30
CA VAL A 607 -13.06 -24.71 -38.60
C VAL A 607 -12.10 -25.09 -39.72
N ILE A 608 -10.77 -24.98 -39.52
CA ILE A 608 -9.77 -25.35 -40.53
C ILE A 608 -9.83 -26.85 -40.83
N PHE A 609 -9.79 -27.70 -39.79
CA PHE A 609 -9.85 -29.16 -39.98
C PHE A 609 -11.22 -29.62 -40.49
N GLY A 610 -12.31 -29.00 -40.04
CA GLY A 610 -13.66 -29.26 -40.55
C GLY A 610 -13.81 -28.91 -42.02
N SER A 611 -13.23 -27.78 -42.46
CA SER A 611 -13.26 -27.36 -43.87
C SER A 611 -12.46 -28.30 -44.78
N LEU A 612 -11.29 -28.75 -44.33
CA LEU A 612 -10.48 -29.75 -45.04
C LEU A 612 -11.19 -31.11 -45.13
N ALA A 613 -11.87 -31.54 -44.06
CA ALA A 613 -12.66 -32.78 -44.06
C ALA A 613 -13.85 -32.71 -45.04
N VAL A 614 -14.53 -31.56 -45.11
CA VAL A 614 -15.63 -31.35 -46.07
C VAL A 614 -15.13 -31.46 -47.51
N LEU A 615 -13.98 -30.84 -47.83
CA LEU A 615 -13.35 -30.94 -49.15
C LEU A 615 -12.89 -32.36 -49.50
N ALA A 616 -12.40 -33.12 -48.52
CA ALA A 616 -11.91 -34.48 -48.73
C ALA A 616 -13.02 -35.53 -48.90
N PHE A 617 -14.15 -35.40 -48.18
CA PHE A 617 -15.14 -36.48 -48.03
C PHE A 617 -16.51 -36.21 -48.67
N VAL A 618 -16.87 -34.97 -49.01
CA VAL A 618 -18.20 -34.67 -49.57
C VAL A 618 -18.25 -34.94 -51.09
N PRO A 619 -19.27 -35.63 -51.62
CA PRO A 619 -19.40 -35.88 -53.07
C PRO A 619 -19.52 -34.60 -53.90
N VAL A 620 -18.98 -34.62 -55.13
CA VAL A 620 -18.96 -33.44 -56.03
C VAL A 620 -20.38 -32.96 -56.38
N GLU A 621 -21.35 -33.88 -56.48
CA GLU A 621 -22.75 -33.54 -56.81
C GLU A 621 -23.39 -32.63 -55.76
N VAL A 622 -22.97 -32.75 -54.50
CA VAL A 622 -23.48 -31.92 -53.40
C VAL A 622 -23.03 -30.47 -53.59
N PHE A 623 -21.76 -30.25 -53.97
CA PHE A 623 -21.23 -28.90 -54.24
C PHE A 623 -21.90 -28.25 -55.46
N GLN A 624 -22.17 -29.02 -56.52
CA GLN A 624 -22.91 -28.53 -57.68
C GLN A 624 -24.35 -28.14 -57.34
N THR A 625 -25.03 -28.96 -56.55
CA THR A 625 -26.40 -28.69 -56.10
C THR A 625 -26.45 -27.44 -55.21
N LEU A 626 -25.46 -27.26 -54.34
CA LEU A 626 -25.30 -26.05 -53.50
C LEU A 626 -25.10 -24.79 -54.35
N ARG A 627 -24.15 -24.83 -55.30
CA ARG A 627 -23.89 -23.70 -56.20
C ARG A 627 -25.14 -23.26 -56.96
N MET A 628 -25.87 -24.23 -57.53
CA MET A 628 -27.11 -23.96 -58.28
C MET A 628 -28.22 -23.41 -57.39
N ARG A 629 -28.34 -23.91 -56.15
CA ARG A 629 -29.33 -23.41 -55.19
C ARG A 629 -29.02 -21.98 -54.76
N GLU A 630 -27.76 -21.66 -54.46
CA GLU A 630 -27.37 -20.31 -54.04
C GLU A 630 -27.55 -19.28 -55.14
N GLN A 631 -27.13 -19.61 -56.37
CA GLN A 631 -27.34 -18.72 -57.52
C GLN A 631 -28.83 -18.47 -57.76
N ARG A 632 -29.65 -19.52 -57.76
CA ARG A 632 -31.10 -19.38 -57.94
C ARG A 632 -31.74 -18.56 -56.83
N GLN A 633 -31.38 -18.80 -55.58
CA GLN A 633 -31.89 -18.05 -54.43
C GLN A 633 -31.53 -16.55 -54.51
N ILE A 634 -30.35 -16.21 -55.02
CA ILE A 634 -29.92 -14.83 -55.18
C ILE A 634 -30.63 -14.15 -56.35
N VAL A 635 -30.79 -14.86 -57.47
CA VAL A 635 -31.61 -14.38 -58.60
C VAL A 635 -33.05 -14.13 -58.15
N ASP A 636 -33.61 -15.00 -57.30
CA ASP A 636 -34.95 -14.85 -56.73
C ASP A 636 -35.06 -13.65 -55.77
N TRP A 637 -34.00 -13.33 -55.02
CA TRP A 637 -34.00 -12.24 -54.04
C TRP A 637 -33.69 -10.87 -54.64
N LEU A 638 -32.79 -10.81 -55.62
CA LEU A 638 -32.14 -9.56 -56.06
C LEU A 638 -32.20 -9.34 -57.58
N GLY A 639 -32.79 -10.27 -58.32
CA GLY A 639 -32.93 -10.20 -59.78
C GLY A 639 -31.69 -10.66 -60.55
N ALA A 640 -31.90 -10.99 -61.83
CA ALA A 640 -30.87 -11.54 -62.71
C ALA A 640 -29.74 -10.55 -63.03
N GLU A 641 -30.01 -9.24 -63.03
CA GLU A 641 -28.99 -8.20 -63.26
C GLU A 641 -27.94 -8.16 -62.13
N THR A 642 -28.36 -8.40 -60.88
CA THR A 642 -27.46 -8.44 -59.72
C THR A 642 -26.56 -9.67 -59.74
N ASP A 643 -27.11 -10.83 -60.13
CA ASP A 643 -26.31 -12.05 -60.34
C ASP A 643 -25.21 -11.82 -61.39
N GLN A 644 -25.57 -11.21 -62.53
CA GLN A 644 -24.62 -10.91 -63.59
C GLN A 644 -23.52 -9.95 -63.14
N TRP A 645 -23.85 -8.93 -62.34
CA TRP A 645 -22.86 -8.02 -61.75
C TRP A 645 -21.87 -8.73 -60.81
N ILE A 646 -22.35 -9.66 -59.98
CA ILE A 646 -21.51 -10.45 -59.06
C ILE A 646 -20.61 -11.38 -59.87
N MET A 647 -21.14 -12.03 -60.91
CA MET A 647 -20.38 -12.91 -61.78
C MET A 647 -19.26 -12.16 -62.49
N ASP A 648 -19.56 -11.03 -63.14
CA ASP A 648 -18.57 -10.24 -63.87
C ASP A 648 -17.38 -9.81 -62.98
N ARG A 649 -17.64 -9.53 -61.70
CA ARG A 649 -16.60 -9.11 -60.74
C ARG A 649 -15.70 -10.25 -60.27
N ILE A 650 -16.22 -11.47 -60.26
CA ILE A 650 -15.52 -12.64 -59.73
C ILE A 650 -14.84 -13.43 -60.85
N MET A 651 -15.32 -13.32 -62.09
CA MET A 651 -14.80 -14.06 -63.24
C MET A 651 -13.31 -13.80 -63.49
N ASP A 652 -12.81 -12.59 -63.28
CA ASP A 652 -11.37 -12.29 -63.38
C ASP A 652 -10.55 -13.11 -62.38
N THR A 653 -11.05 -13.27 -61.15
CA THR A 653 -10.36 -14.02 -60.09
C THR A 653 -10.50 -15.54 -60.28
N LEU A 654 -11.66 -15.99 -60.78
CA LEU A 654 -11.90 -17.40 -61.08
C LEU A 654 -11.14 -17.89 -62.31
N SER A 655 -10.85 -17.01 -63.28
CA SER A 655 -10.06 -17.36 -64.45
C SER A 655 -8.67 -17.87 -64.07
N TRP A 656 -8.05 -17.26 -63.06
CA TRP A 656 -6.76 -17.67 -62.50
C TRP A 656 -6.85 -19.03 -61.80
N VAL A 657 -7.86 -19.21 -60.93
CA VAL A 657 -8.10 -20.50 -60.22
C VAL A 657 -8.36 -21.64 -61.20
N ASN A 658 -9.13 -21.39 -62.27
CA ASN A 658 -9.43 -22.38 -63.30
C ASN A 658 -8.19 -22.73 -64.15
N ALA A 659 -7.31 -21.75 -64.41
CA ALA A 659 -6.05 -22.00 -65.13
C ALA A 659 -5.08 -22.86 -64.31
N GLU A 660 -4.96 -22.61 -63.01
CA GLU A 660 -4.10 -23.37 -62.10
C GLU A 660 -4.64 -24.79 -61.85
N ALA A 661 -5.97 -24.94 -61.69
CA ALA A 661 -6.62 -26.24 -61.63
C ALA A 661 -6.39 -27.07 -62.92
N GLY A 662 -6.41 -26.42 -64.09
CA GLY A 662 -6.10 -27.05 -65.38
C GLY A 662 -4.67 -27.58 -65.47
N GLN A 663 -3.67 -26.83 -64.98
CA GLN A 663 -2.28 -27.27 -64.95
C GLN A 663 -2.05 -28.48 -64.03
N ILE A 664 -2.72 -28.51 -62.87
CA ILE A 664 -2.64 -29.63 -61.93
C ILE A 664 -3.34 -30.89 -62.50
N MET A 665 -4.46 -30.72 -63.22
CA MET A 665 -5.13 -31.81 -63.93
C MET A 665 -4.23 -32.44 -65.01
N GLU A 666 -3.46 -31.62 -65.74
CA GLU A 666 -2.52 -32.09 -66.77
C GLU A 666 -1.32 -32.84 -66.17
N GLN A 667 -0.86 -32.44 -64.98
CA GLN A 667 0.18 -33.16 -64.22
C GLN A 667 -0.33 -34.48 -63.63
N ALA A 668 -1.57 -34.52 -63.14
CA ALA A 668 -2.18 -35.73 -62.57
C ALA A 668 -2.42 -36.82 -63.63
N ALA A 669 -2.77 -36.44 -64.87
CA ALA A 669 -2.98 -37.39 -65.97
C ALA A 669 -1.73 -38.22 -66.33
N ASN A 670 -0.54 -37.79 -65.92
CA ASN A 670 0.75 -38.43 -66.20
C ASN A 670 1.26 -39.35 -65.07
N SER A 671 0.52 -39.51 -63.96
CA SER A 671 1.04 -40.15 -62.73
C SER A 671 0.93 -41.70 -62.68
N GLY A 672 0.22 -42.31 -63.64
CA GLY A 672 0.22 -43.76 -63.88
C GLY A 672 -0.64 -44.59 -62.91
N ASN A 673 -1.43 -43.98 -62.01
CA ASN A 673 -2.32 -44.71 -61.10
C ASN A 673 -3.77 -44.25 -61.22
N LYS A 674 -4.49 -44.85 -62.18
CA LYS A 674 -5.85 -44.46 -62.61
C LYS A 674 -6.86 -44.24 -61.47
N LYS A 675 -6.80 -45.00 -60.37
CA LYS A 675 -7.75 -44.83 -59.25
C LYS A 675 -7.48 -43.58 -58.40
N ILE A 676 -6.21 -43.29 -58.17
CA ILE A 676 -5.80 -42.09 -57.43
C ILE A 676 -5.99 -40.87 -58.31
N ASP A 677 -5.66 -40.98 -59.60
CA ASP A 677 -5.83 -39.90 -60.57
C ASP A 677 -7.31 -39.50 -60.72
N LEU A 678 -8.23 -40.46 -60.83
CA LEU A 678 -9.68 -40.20 -60.88
C LEU A 678 -10.21 -39.53 -59.59
N TRP A 679 -9.78 -40.02 -58.42
CA TRP A 679 -10.18 -39.42 -57.15
C TRP A 679 -9.62 -38.00 -56.99
N LEU A 680 -8.37 -37.77 -57.39
CA LEU A 680 -7.73 -36.45 -57.34
C LEU A 680 -8.42 -35.48 -58.31
N LEU A 681 -8.77 -35.94 -59.52
CA LEU A 681 -9.49 -35.15 -60.51
C LEU A 681 -10.85 -34.69 -59.97
N ASP A 682 -11.59 -35.60 -59.32
CA ASP A 682 -12.87 -35.29 -58.68
C ASP A 682 -12.72 -34.27 -57.54
N ARG A 683 -11.64 -34.36 -56.75
CA ARG A 683 -11.37 -33.39 -55.67
C ARG A 683 -10.96 -32.01 -56.19
N ILE A 684 -10.15 -31.95 -57.25
CA ILE A 684 -9.76 -30.68 -57.89
C ILE A 684 -11.01 -30.01 -58.48
N HIS A 685 -11.89 -30.78 -59.12
CA HIS A 685 -13.15 -30.28 -59.65
C HIS A 685 -14.11 -29.80 -58.54
N ALA A 686 -14.22 -30.54 -57.43
CA ALA A 686 -14.99 -30.12 -56.25
C ALA A 686 -14.44 -28.82 -55.64
N ALA A 687 -13.11 -28.69 -55.54
CA ALA A 687 -12.45 -27.49 -55.04
C ALA A 687 -12.72 -26.27 -55.91
N ALA A 688 -12.73 -26.42 -57.24
CA ALA A 688 -13.06 -25.34 -58.18
C ALA A 688 -14.53 -24.90 -58.09
N ILE A 689 -15.46 -25.84 -57.87
CA ILE A 689 -16.88 -25.51 -57.65
C ILE A 689 -17.06 -24.82 -56.29
N TRP A 690 -16.34 -25.28 -55.27
CA TRP A 690 -16.39 -24.68 -53.94
C TRP A 690 -15.78 -23.27 -53.91
N SER A 691 -14.66 -23.04 -54.60
CA SER A 691 -14.09 -21.70 -54.75
C SER A 691 -15.09 -20.77 -55.44
N HIS A 692 -15.80 -21.26 -56.46
CA HIS A 692 -16.88 -20.51 -57.09
C HIS A 692 -17.98 -20.10 -56.10
N VAL A 693 -18.42 -20.99 -55.21
CA VAL A 693 -19.42 -20.68 -54.17
C VAL A 693 -18.88 -19.67 -53.15
N VAL A 694 -17.64 -19.84 -52.70
CA VAL A 694 -17.01 -18.95 -51.71
C VAL A 694 -16.83 -17.54 -52.26
N PHE A 695 -16.29 -17.40 -53.48
CA PHE A 695 -16.13 -16.09 -54.09
C PHE A 695 -17.48 -15.43 -54.38
N TYR A 696 -18.48 -16.21 -54.80
CA TYR A 696 -19.84 -15.72 -55.02
C TYR A 696 -20.47 -15.17 -53.73
N ARG A 697 -20.30 -15.87 -52.59
CA ARG A 697 -20.68 -15.35 -51.26
C ARG A 697 -19.88 -14.13 -50.84
N LEU A 698 -18.59 -14.05 -51.18
CA LEU A 698 -17.76 -12.88 -50.90
C LEU A 698 -18.26 -11.64 -51.65
N GLY A 699 -18.57 -11.79 -52.95
CA GLY A 699 -19.16 -10.73 -53.76
C GLY A 699 -20.50 -10.23 -53.17
N MET A 700 -21.33 -11.15 -52.70
CA MET A 700 -22.56 -10.84 -51.96
C MET A 700 -22.29 -10.03 -50.69
N ILE A 701 -21.33 -10.44 -49.85
CA ILE A 701 -20.99 -9.72 -48.61
C ILE A 701 -20.50 -8.31 -48.91
N ILE A 702 -19.68 -8.13 -49.96
CA ILE A 702 -19.19 -6.82 -50.38
C ILE A 702 -20.35 -5.91 -50.78
N MET A 703 -21.32 -6.44 -51.52
CA MET A 703 -22.52 -5.71 -51.90
C MET A 703 -23.36 -5.33 -50.66
N TRP A 704 -23.62 -6.28 -49.75
CA TRP A 704 -24.33 -6.01 -48.49
C TRP A 704 -23.60 -5.01 -47.61
N MET A 705 -22.26 -5.04 -47.58
CA MET A 705 -21.46 -4.03 -46.89
C MET A 705 -21.58 -2.66 -47.56
N ALA A 706 -21.62 -2.57 -48.90
CA ALA A 706 -21.84 -1.30 -49.59
C ALA A 706 -23.19 -0.67 -49.24
N PHE A 707 -24.23 -1.47 -49.01
CA PHE A 707 -25.54 -0.99 -48.53
C PHE A 707 -25.60 -0.74 -47.02
N ALA A 708 -24.95 -1.58 -46.22
CA ALA A 708 -24.97 -1.48 -44.76
C ALA A 708 -24.03 -0.38 -44.24
N LEU A 709 -22.96 -0.05 -44.96
CA LEU A 709 -21.94 0.92 -44.53
C LEU A 709 -22.50 2.34 -44.39
N PRO A 710 -23.35 2.87 -45.30
CA PRO A 710 -24.05 4.14 -45.08
C PRO A 710 -24.96 4.11 -43.85
N CYS A 711 -25.67 3.01 -43.60
CA CYS A 711 -26.53 2.86 -42.42
C CYS A 711 -25.72 2.71 -41.12
N LEU A 712 -24.59 2.01 -41.16
CA LEU A 712 -23.65 1.92 -40.05
C LEU A 712 -22.99 3.28 -39.80
N MET A 713 -22.59 4.00 -40.84
CA MET A 713 -22.08 5.37 -40.70
C MET A 713 -23.16 6.32 -40.18
N ALA A 714 -24.41 6.18 -40.61
CA ALA A 714 -25.54 6.93 -40.06
C ALA A 714 -25.79 6.55 -38.60
N ALA A 715 -25.73 5.28 -38.22
CA ALA A 715 -25.90 4.80 -36.84
C ALA A 715 -24.70 5.12 -35.94
N PHE A 716 -23.49 5.20 -36.49
CA PHE A 716 -22.29 5.63 -35.77
C PHE A 716 -22.19 7.15 -35.70
N SER A 717 -22.62 7.86 -36.73
CA SER A 717 -22.83 9.31 -36.72
C SER A 717 -23.89 9.64 -35.68
N ASP A 718 -25.04 8.99 -35.72
CA ASP A 718 -26.12 9.13 -34.74
C ASP A 718 -25.67 8.63 -33.37
N GLY A 719 -24.80 7.63 -33.25
CA GLY A 719 -24.20 7.20 -31.98
C GLY A 719 -23.09 8.12 -31.45
N TYR A 720 -22.40 8.85 -32.33
CA TYR A 720 -21.38 9.86 -32.01
C TYR A 720 -22.04 11.19 -31.64
N PHE A 721 -23.05 11.60 -32.39
CA PHE A 721 -23.94 12.72 -32.10
C PHE A 721 -24.83 12.39 -30.90
N GLN A 722 -25.40 11.19 -30.73
CA GLN A 722 -26.03 10.77 -29.46
C GLN A 722 -25.04 10.69 -28.32
N ARG A 723 -23.73 10.50 -28.53
CA ARG A 723 -22.75 10.62 -27.43
C ARG A 723 -22.36 12.06 -27.12
N GLN A 724 -22.45 12.98 -28.09
CA GLN A 724 -22.28 14.42 -27.86
C GLN A 724 -23.57 15.05 -27.29
N ILE A 725 -24.72 14.66 -27.81
CA ILE A 725 -26.07 14.94 -27.34
C ILE A 725 -26.30 14.24 -26.00
N ALA A 726 -25.84 13.02 -25.72
CA ALA A 726 -25.94 12.44 -24.36
C ALA A 726 -24.93 13.03 -23.37
N LYS A 727 -23.90 13.74 -23.85
CA LYS A 727 -23.08 14.60 -23.00
C LYS A 727 -23.74 15.97 -22.78
N ALA A 728 -24.60 16.44 -23.67
CA ALA A 728 -25.26 17.76 -23.60
C ALA A 728 -26.76 17.74 -23.21
N SER A 729 -27.42 16.58 -23.25
CA SER A 729 -28.83 16.35 -22.99
C SER A 729 -29.01 14.91 -22.48
N PHE A 730 -28.86 14.74 -21.18
CA PHE A 730 -29.57 13.69 -20.43
C PHE A 730 -29.95 14.26 -19.07
N THR A 731 -30.89 15.20 -19.10
CA THR A 731 -31.95 15.28 -18.09
C THR A 731 -33.23 14.80 -18.77
N SER A 732 -33.98 13.96 -18.06
CA SER A 732 -35.28 13.36 -18.41
C SER A 732 -35.31 12.09 -19.30
N GLN A 733 -35.57 10.99 -18.59
CA GLN A 733 -36.26 9.74 -18.94
C GLN A 733 -35.83 8.94 -20.20
N SER A 734 -35.25 7.75 -19.97
CA SER A 734 -35.24 6.66 -20.96
C SER A 734 -35.51 5.28 -20.34
N PRO A 735 -36.25 4.40 -21.03
CA PRO A 735 -36.65 3.08 -20.56
C PRO A 735 -35.52 2.06 -20.76
N ARG A 736 -34.65 1.91 -19.75
CA ARG A 736 -33.68 0.80 -19.64
C ARG A 736 -33.55 0.29 -18.20
N LEU A 737 -34.69 0.07 -17.54
CA LEU A 737 -34.72 -0.29 -16.12
C LEU A 737 -34.61 -1.80 -15.81
N HIS A 738 -34.52 -2.71 -16.78
CA HIS A 738 -34.50 -4.16 -16.45
C HIS A 738 -33.12 -4.85 -16.40
N LYS A 739 -32.00 -4.11 -16.43
CA LYS A 739 -30.66 -4.69 -16.13
C LYS A 739 -29.85 -3.92 -15.08
N GLY A 740 -30.30 -2.74 -14.65
CA GLY A 740 -29.65 -1.90 -13.62
C GLY A 740 -30.12 -2.18 -12.19
N GLU A 741 -31.27 -2.83 -12.00
CA GLU A 741 -31.84 -3.09 -10.67
C GLU A 741 -30.99 -4.06 -9.84
N ALA A 742 -30.42 -5.09 -10.46
CA ALA A 742 -29.59 -6.07 -9.74
C ALA A 742 -28.27 -5.48 -9.21
N LEU A 743 -27.66 -4.50 -9.91
CA LEU A 743 -26.37 -3.92 -9.55
C LEU A 743 -26.48 -2.77 -8.54
N LYS A 744 -27.56 -1.95 -8.62
CA LYS A 744 -27.86 -0.93 -7.61
C LYS A 744 -28.24 -1.57 -6.26
N MET A 745 -28.93 -2.71 -6.29
CA MET A 745 -29.37 -3.42 -5.08
C MET A 745 -28.20 -3.96 -4.25
N THR A 746 -27.14 -4.49 -4.89
CA THR A 746 -25.93 -4.96 -4.19
C THR A 746 -25.14 -3.84 -3.51
N ASP A 747 -24.98 -2.68 -4.16
CA ASP A 747 -24.25 -1.55 -3.54
C ASP A 747 -25.07 -0.89 -2.41
N ALA A 748 -26.40 -0.84 -2.54
CA ALA A 748 -27.28 -0.32 -1.49
C ALA A 748 -27.37 -1.26 -0.27
N LEU A 749 -27.39 -2.58 -0.49
CA LEU A 749 -27.36 -3.58 0.58
C LEU A 749 -26.02 -3.54 1.34
N HIS A 750 -24.90 -3.46 0.64
CA HIS A 750 -23.58 -3.30 1.26
C HIS A 750 -23.43 -1.98 2.04
N MET A 751 -24.04 -0.89 1.56
CA MET A 751 -24.07 0.39 2.28
C MET A 751 -24.90 0.29 3.57
N ALA A 752 -26.08 -0.33 3.49
CA ALA A 752 -26.95 -0.61 4.63
C ALA A 752 -26.19 -1.44 5.69
N GLN A 753 -25.49 -2.49 5.28
CA GLN A 753 -24.72 -3.38 6.17
C GLN A 753 -23.58 -2.67 6.92
N ARG A 754 -22.97 -1.63 6.35
CA ARG A 754 -21.86 -0.89 6.99
C ARG A 754 -22.32 0.10 8.04
N ARG A 755 -23.49 0.72 7.85
CA ARG A 755 -23.97 1.82 8.71
C ARG A 755 -25.06 1.40 9.67
N PHE A 756 -25.81 0.35 9.34
CA PHE A 756 -26.91 -0.15 10.15
C PHE A 756 -26.66 -1.58 10.63
N ARG A 757 -27.21 -1.92 11.79
CA ARG A 757 -27.42 -3.29 12.27
C ARG A 757 -28.91 -3.59 12.17
N ALA A 758 -29.29 -4.87 12.11
CA ALA A 758 -30.71 -5.25 12.06
C ALA A 758 -31.10 -6.00 13.34
N GLN A 759 -32.27 -5.69 13.89
CA GLN A 759 -32.88 -6.41 14.99
C GLN A 759 -34.15 -7.13 14.49
N PRO A 760 -34.35 -8.43 14.76
CA PRO A 760 -35.50 -9.18 14.27
C PRO A 760 -36.76 -8.89 15.09
N ILE A 761 -37.89 -8.83 14.40
CA ILE A 761 -39.24 -8.73 14.96
C ILE A 761 -39.94 -10.08 14.74
N LEU A 762 -40.30 -10.75 15.83
CA LEU A 762 -40.85 -12.10 15.82
C LEU A 762 -42.36 -12.06 16.03
N CYS A 763 -43.09 -12.97 15.36
CA CYS A 763 -44.49 -13.21 15.67
C CYS A 763 -44.63 -13.73 17.12
N ALA A 764 -45.46 -13.10 17.94
CA ALA A 764 -45.60 -13.48 19.35
C ALA A 764 -46.00 -14.95 19.51
N ARG A 765 -46.89 -15.48 18.66
CA ARG A 765 -47.38 -16.86 18.76
C ARG A 765 -46.45 -17.91 18.15
N THR A 766 -45.94 -17.65 16.95
CA THR A 766 -45.18 -18.67 16.18
C THR A 766 -43.67 -18.55 16.36
N LYS A 767 -43.20 -17.43 16.95
CA LYS A 767 -41.79 -17.02 17.06
C LYS A 767 -41.06 -16.93 15.71
N ALA A 768 -41.76 -17.05 14.59
CA ALA A 768 -41.19 -16.86 13.26
C ALA A 768 -40.85 -15.39 13.01
N VAL A 769 -39.75 -15.14 12.31
CA VAL A 769 -39.33 -13.79 11.90
C VAL A 769 -40.37 -13.21 10.94
N LYS A 770 -40.85 -12.02 11.27
CA LYS A 770 -41.84 -11.29 10.48
C LYS A 770 -41.30 -9.99 9.91
N GLY A 771 -40.35 -9.36 10.61
CA GLY A 771 -39.70 -8.15 10.15
C GLY A 771 -38.32 -7.92 10.77
N LEU A 772 -37.69 -6.83 10.35
CA LEU A 772 -36.40 -6.35 10.83
C LEU A 772 -36.48 -4.86 11.12
N GLU A 773 -35.86 -4.39 12.20
CA GLU A 773 -35.63 -2.96 12.43
C GLU A 773 -34.15 -2.62 12.18
N LEU A 774 -33.93 -1.55 11.42
CA LEU A 774 -32.59 -1.03 11.15
C LEU A 774 -32.18 -0.01 12.20
N LEU A 775 -31.12 -0.33 12.93
CA LEU A 775 -30.55 0.52 13.97
C LEU A 775 -29.19 1.04 13.52
N SER A 776 -28.93 2.34 13.70
CA SER A 776 -27.61 2.92 13.37
C SER A 776 -26.48 2.27 14.20
N ARG A 777 -25.36 1.94 13.55
CA ARG A 777 -24.14 1.47 14.23
C ARG A 777 -23.36 2.59 14.90
N SER A 778 -23.51 3.82 14.39
CA SER A 778 -22.85 5.01 14.93
C SER A 778 -23.77 5.69 15.94
N ARG A 779 -23.19 6.20 17.04
CA ARG A 779 -23.95 7.00 18.01
C ARG A 779 -24.40 8.30 17.33
N LEU A 780 -25.71 8.48 17.22
CA LEU A 780 -26.32 9.69 16.67
C LEU A 780 -26.37 10.77 17.76
N ASP A 781 -26.11 12.02 17.38
CA ASP A 781 -26.33 13.19 18.23
C ASP A 781 -27.73 13.75 17.97
N PHE A 782 -28.63 13.56 18.92
CA PHE A 782 -30.03 13.98 18.81
C PHE A 782 -30.21 15.50 18.86
N ASN A 783 -29.16 16.27 19.15
CA ASN A 783 -29.20 17.73 19.14
C ASN A 783 -28.77 18.34 17.80
N ASP A 784 -28.40 17.53 16.80
CA ASP A 784 -28.05 17.97 15.45
C ASP A 784 -29.18 17.64 14.44
N PRO A 785 -30.05 18.60 14.10
CA PRO A 785 -31.17 18.36 13.19
C PRO A 785 -30.73 17.98 11.76
N GLN A 786 -29.56 18.45 11.30
CA GLN A 786 -29.07 18.09 9.97
C GLN A 786 -28.45 16.69 9.97
N GLY A 787 -27.71 16.34 11.02
CA GLY A 787 -27.22 14.98 11.24
C GLY A 787 -28.35 13.95 11.32
N MET A 788 -29.41 14.27 12.08
CA MET A 788 -30.60 13.42 12.19
C MET A 788 -31.35 13.27 10.86
N LEU A 789 -31.57 14.36 10.12
CA LEU A 789 -32.20 14.31 8.79
C LEU A 789 -31.41 13.42 7.82
N MET A 790 -30.08 13.49 7.83
CA MET A 790 -29.24 12.65 6.97
C MET A 790 -29.28 11.18 7.39
N ALA A 791 -29.32 10.89 8.68
CA ALA A 791 -29.50 9.53 9.19
C ALA A 791 -30.84 8.93 8.76
N ASP A 792 -31.94 9.71 8.84
CA ASP A 792 -33.29 9.27 8.44
C ASP A 792 -33.37 9.00 6.92
N VAL A 793 -32.75 9.86 6.10
CA VAL A 793 -32.66 9.69 4.64
C VAL A 793 -31.91 8.41 4.28
N GLU A 794 -30.83 8.09 5.01
CA GLU A 794 -30.07 6.87 4.79
C GLU A 794 -30.79 5.61 5.28
N ALA A 795 -31.54 5.72 6.38
CA ALA A 795 -32.33 4.63 6.93
C ALA A 795 -33.40 4.15 5.94
N ILE A 796 -34.09 5.06 5.24
CA ILE A 796 -35.08 4.71 4.20
C ILE A 796 -34.42 3.99 3.01
N LYS A 797 -33.27 4.49 2.54
CA LYS A 797 -32.53 3.86 1.43
C LYS A 797 -32.06 2.45 1.81
N ALA A 798 -31.61 2.28 3.04
CA ALA A 798 -31.22 1.00 3.58
C ALA A 798 -32.42 0.03 3.71
N ALA A 799 -33.55 0.51 4.23
CA ALA A 799 -34.77 -0.28 4.38
C ALA A 799 -35.29 -0.77 3.02
N TRP A 800 -35.31 0.10 2.01
CA TRP A 800 -35.65 -0.27 0.63
C TRP A 800 -34.74 -1.36 0.06
N ALA A 801 -33.42 -1.23 0.26
CA ALA A 801 -32.46 -2.19 -0.25
C ALA A 801 -32.65 -3.58 0.37
N VAL A 802 -32.87 -3.63 1.68
CA VAL A 802 -33.12 -4.88 2.42
C VAL A 802 -34.49 -5.46 2.04
N ALA A 803 -35.55 -4.66 1.99
CA ALA A 803 -36.89 -5.12 1.62
C ALA A 803 -36.93 -5.70 0.20
N ASN A 804 -36.26 -5.05 -0.77
CA ASN A 804 -36.15 -5.56 -2.14
C ASN A 804 -35.29 -6.81 -2.24
N HIS A 805 -34.24 -6.95 -1.42
CA HIS A 805 -33.43 -8.18 -1.38
C HIS A 805 -34.30 -9.40 -1.03
N TYR A 806 -35.18 -9.24 -0.03
CA TYR A 806 -36.16 -10.26 0.35
C TYR A 806 -37.44 -10.22 -0.50
N ARG A 807 -37.46 -9.49 -1.62
CA ARG A 807 -38.60 -9.38 -2.55
C ARG A 807 -39.93 -9.02 -1.86
N GLY A 808 -39.87 -8.23 -0.79
CA GLY A 808 -41.03 -7.83 0.00
C GLY A 808 -41.61 -8.92 0.92
N SER A 809 -40.96 -10.09 1.05
CA SER A 809 -41.43 -11.17 1.94
C SER A 809 -41.16 -10.88 3.43
N MET A 810 -40.23 -9.97 3.72
CA MET A 810 -39.88 -9.54 5.06
C MET A 810 -39.99 -8.01 5.12
N ARG A 811 -40.65 -7.51 6.16
CA ARG A 811 -40.81 -6.06 6.35
C ARG A 811 -39.60 -5.47 7.07
N VAL A 812 -39.21 -4.26 6.69
CA VAL A 812 -38.02 -3.59 7.21
C VAL A 812 -38.42 -2.23 7.76
N HIS A 813 -38.25 -2.08 9.06
CA HIS A 813 -38.58 -0.91 9.86
C HIS A 813 -37.39 0.04 9.90
N CYS A 814 -37.67 1.33 9.66
CA CYS A 814 -36.69 2.41 9.77
C CYS A 814 -37.30 3.61 10.51
N ASN A 815 -36.55 4.12 11.48
CA ASN A 815 -37.00 5.16 12.37
C ASN A 815 -36.80 6.52 11.69
N VAL A 816 -37.77 7.41 11.87
CA VAL A 816 -37.77 8.76 11.30
C VAL A 816 -38.27 9.74 12.35
N GLU A 817 -37.51 10.81 12.57
CA GLU A 817 -38.00 11.89 13.41
C GLU A 817 -39.09 12.69 12.69
N ILE A 818 -40.12 13.07 13.44
CA ILE A 818 -41.23 13.88 12.91
C ILE A 818 -40.75 15.20 12.30
N SER A 819 -39.66 15.77 12.83
CA SER A 819 -38.99 16.96 12.31
C SER A 819 -38.46 16.76 10.87
N SER A 820 -37.93 15.58 10.56
CA SER A 820 -37.35 15.23 9.25
C SER A 820 -38.39 15.15 8.14
N MET A 821 -39.62 14.75 8.46
CA MET A 821 -40.73 14.66 7.49
C MET A 821 -41.12 16.02 6.89
N GLY A 822 -40.76 17.13 7.54
CA GLY A 822 -40.96 18.48 7.00
C GLY A 822 -39.96 18.88 5.91
N SER A 823 -38.91 18.09 5.69
CA SER A 823 -37.82 18.40 4.76
C SER A 823 -38.14 17.93 3.33
N LEU A 824 -37.82 18.79 2.35
CA LEU A 824 -37.88 18.44 0.92
C LEU A 824 -36.97 17.26 0.58
N LEU A 825 -35.76 17.22 1.17
CA LEU A 825 -34.79 16.14 0.93
C LEU A 825 -35.33 14.77 1.37
N TRP A 826 -36.01 14.74 2.51
CA TRP A 826 -36.63 13.52 3.02
C TRP A 826 -37.81 13.12 2.15
N THR A 827 -38.64 14.08 1.74
CA THR A 827 -39.80 13.85 0.86
C THR A 827 -39.37 13.30 -0.50
N ASP A 828 -38.33 13.86 -1.13
CA ASP A 828 -37.80 13.39 -2.41
C ASP A 828 -37.23 11.97 -2.29
N THR A 829 -36.55 11.68 -1.18
CA THR A 829 -36.03 10.34 -0.89
C THR A 829 -37.16 9.34 -0.69
N MET A 830 -38.19 9.71 0.06
CA MET A 830 -39.37 8.88 0.25
C MET A 830 -40.04 8.55 -1.10
N VAL A 831 -40.20 9.52 -2.00
CA VAL A 831 -40.79 9.31 -3.33
C VAL A 831 -39.98 8.31 -4.16
N GLU A 832 -38.64 8.32 -4.05
CA GLU A 832 -37.77 7.45 -4.83
C GLU A 832 -37.65 6.02 -4.25
N TYR A 833 -37.65 5.88 -2.92
CA TYR A 833 -37.29 4.63 -2.24
C TYR A 833 -38.42 3.96 -1.44
N MET A 834 -39.64 4.51 -1.41
CA MET A 834 -40.75 3.83 -0.74
C MET A 834 -41.27 2.64 -1.58
N CYS A 835 -41.44 1.47 -0.97
CA CYS A 835 -42.00 0.29 -1.63
C CYS A 835 -42.70 -0.65 -0.63
N PRO A 836 -43.49 -1.63 -1.12
CA PRO A 836 -44.05 -2.69 -0.28
C PRO A 836 -42.96 -3.43 0.50
N GLY A 837 -43.12 -3.45 1.83
CA GLY A 837 -42.17 -4.06 2.76
C GLY A 837 -41.33 -3.04 3.53
N VAL A 838 -41.34 -1.75 3.19
CA VAL A 838 -40.73 -0.71 4.03
C VAL A 838 -41.75 -0.20 5.05
N VAL A 839 -41.34 -0.15 6.32
CA VAL A 839 -42.12 0.39 7.44
C VAL A 839 -41.42 1.63 7.99
N VAL A 840 -42.12 2.76 8.02
CA VAL A 840 -41.59 4.01 8.58
C VAL A 840 -42.07 4.17 10.01
N GLU A 841 -41.13 4.25 10.96
CA GLU A 841 -41.44 4.37 12.37
C GLU A 841 -41.33 5.83 12.81
N LEU A 842 -42.44 6.39 13.24
CA LEU A 842 -42.52 7.78 13.66
C LEU A 842 -42.06 7.91 15.09
N VAL A 843 -41.02 8.71 15.31
CA VAL A 843 -40.45 9.00 16.62
C VAL A 843 -40.72 10.45 17.02
N GLU A 844 -41.38 10.67 18.15
CA GLU A 844 -41.63 12.00 18.73
C GLU A 844 -40.78 12.20 20.01
N ARG A 845 -39.73 13.01 19.93
CA ARG A 845 -38.81 13.24 21.08
C ARG A 845 -38.84 14.65 21.69
N ASN A 846 -39.30 15.65 20.96
CA ASN A 846 -39.11 17.07 21.32
C ASN A 846 -40.42 17.87 21.50
N ASP A 847 -41.56 17.21 21.73
CA ASP A 847 -42.90 17.83 21.79
C ASP A 847 -43.14 18.84 20.64
N SER A 848 -42.58 18.54 19.47
CA SER A 848 -42.57 19.40 18.28
C SER A 848 -43.97 19.55 17.67
N LEU A 849 -44.95 18.76 18.13
CA LEU A 849 -46.35 18.76 17.71
C LEU A 849 -47.26 19.65 18.56
N THR A 850 -46.79 20.84 18.94
CA THR A 850 -47.66 21.86 19.58
C THR A 850 -48.43 22.74 18.56
N CYS A 851 -48.16 22.58 17.25
CA CYS A 851 -48.75 23.41 16.18
C CYS A 851 -49.64 22.59 15.21
N SER A 852 -50.93 22.95 15.09
CA SER A 852 -51.94 22.25 14.26
C SER A 852 -51.60 22.19 12.76
N ARG A 853 -50.78 23.11 12.24
CA ARG A 853 -50.33 23.12 10.83
C ARG A 853 -49.24 22.09 10.54
N SER A 854 -48.39 21.77 11.51
CA SER A 854 -47.34 20.74 11.33
C SER A 854 -47.97 19.35 11.27
N PHE A 855 -49.01 19.13 12.09
CA PHE A 855 -49.70 17.85 12.16
C PHE A 855 -50.47 17.50 10.88
N SER A 856 -51.17 18.46 10.26
CA SER A 856 -51.89 18.21 9.00
C SER A 856 -50.96 17.81 7.84
N ARG A 857 -49.73 18.34 7.80
CA ARG A 857 -48.70 17.94 6.82
C ARG A 857 -48.19 16.52 7.05
N ILE A 858 -48.05 16.11 8.31
CA ILE A 858 -47.65 14.74 8.66
C ILE A 858 -48.76 13.76 8.23
N CYS A 859 -50.03 14.07 8.51
CA CYS A 859 -51.16 13.27 8.05
C CYS A 859 -51.19 13.11 6.52
N GLN A 860 -50.90 14.18 5.77
CA GLN A 860 -50.76 14.09 4.31
C GLN A 860 -49.60 13.18 3.92
N THR A 861 -48.43 13.37 4.49
CA THR A 861 -47.22 12.57 4.19
C THR A 861 -47.44 11.08 4.46
N VAL A 862 -48.13 10.75 5.56
CA VAL A 862 -48.57 9.39 5.89
C VAL A 862 -49.46 8.77 4.80
N GLN A 863 -50.40 9.55 4.25
CA GLN A 863 -51.22 9.09 3.12
C GLN A 863 -50.39 8.85 1.85
N TRP A 864 -49.34 9.64 1.61
CA TRP A 864 -48.42 9.43 0.49
C TRP A 864 -47.60 8.16 0.64
N VAL A 865 -47.07 7.89 1.85
CA VAL A 865 -46.37 6.64 2.16
C VAL A 865 -47.26 5.43 1.86
N ARG A 866 -48.52 5.46 2.30
CA ARG A 866 -49.49 4.39 2.03
C ARG A 866 -49.78 4.20 0.54
N ARG A 867 -49.91 5.29 -0.22
CA ARG A 867 -50.13 5.21 -1.68
C ARG A 867 -48.94 4.59 -2.43
N MET A 868 -47.73 4.72 -1.89
CA MET A 868 -46.51 4.13 -2.44
C MET A 868 -46.27 2.69 -1.95
N GLY A 869 -47.18 2.14 -1.15
CA GLY A 869 -47.11 0.76 -0.65
C GLY A 869 -46.31 0.58 0.63
N GLY A 870 -45.77 1.66 1.22
CA GLY A 870 -45.17 1.63 2.54
C GLY A 870 -46.24 1.62 3.64
N VAL A 871 -45.84 1.21 4.85
CA VAL A 871 -46.72 1.19 6.04
C VAL A 871 -46.11 2.00 7.17
N MET A 872 -46.94 2.45 8.11
CA MET A 872 -46.51 3.29 9.22
C MET A 872 -46.53 2.53 10.55
N ALA A 873 -45.52 2.81 11.37
CA ALA A 873 -45.43 2.41 12.76
C ALA A 873 -45.33 3.65 13.66
N MET A 874 -45.89 3.56 14.86
CA MET A 874 -45.55 4.48 15.95
C MET A 874 -44.52 3.81 16.86
N ASP A 875 -43.40 4.49 17.08
CA ASP A 875 -42.30 3.99 17.89
C ASP A 875 -42.33 4.59 19.30
N ASP A 876 -41.67 3.93 20.27
CA ASP A 876 -41.48 4.44 21.64
C ASP A 876 -42.81 4.87 22.35
N TRP A 877 -43.95 4.24 22.07
CA TRP A 877 -45.25 4.70 22.62
C TRP A 877 -45.30 4.61 24.16
N THR A 878 -45.73 5.70 24.80
CA THR A 878 -45.74 5.84 26.27
C THR A 878 -47.10 6.21 26.87
N GLY A 879 -48.14 6.41 26.05
CA GLY A 879 -49.50 6.69 26.50
C GLY A 879 -49.80 8.18 26.73
N LYS A 880 -48.96 9.09 26.19
CA LYS A 880 -49.18 10.54 26.34
C LYS A 880 -50.44 10.99 25.60
N ALA A 881 -51.08 12.07 26.08
CA ALA A 881 -52.30 12.61 25.46
C ALA A 881 -52.13 13.00 23.97
N ILE A 882 -50.93 13.43 23.57
CA ILE A 882 -50.58 13.74 22.17
C ILE A 882 -50.51 12.46 21.33
N GLU A 883 -49.77 11.45 21.79
CA GLU A 883 -49.66 10.13 21.14
C GLU A 883 -51.04 9.46 20.98
N MET A 884 -51.94 9.64 21.95
CA MET A 884 -53.34 9.17 21.89
C MET A 884 -54.14 9.86 20.77
N GLY A 885 -53.91 11.15 20.55
CA GLY A 885 -54.47 11.90 19.42
C GLY A 885 -53.90 11.44 18.08
N MET A 886 -52.58 11.23 18.02
CA MET A 886 -51.88 10.72 16.84
C MET A 886 -52.37 9.34 16.42
N LEU A 887 -52.56 8.44 17.39
CA LEU A 887 -53.03 7.09 17.17
C LEU A 887 -54.43 7.07 16.50
N ARG A 888 -55.32 7.99 16.88
CA ARG A 888 -56.66 8.14 16.28
C ARG A 888 -56.63 8.74 14.88
N GLU A 889 -55.77 9.73 14.64
CA GLU A 889 -55.74 10.46 13.36
C GLU A 889 -54.87 9.79 12.29
N LEU A 890 -53.73 9.21 12.67
CA LEU A 890 -52.81 8.53 11.75
C LEU A 890 -53.25 7.09 11.46
N ASN A 891 -53.94 6.46 12.41
CA ASN A 891 -54.39 5.06 12.35
C ASN A 891 -53.27 4.12 11.86
N PRO A 892 -52.15 4.01 12.60
CA PRO A 892 -50.98 3.26 12.14
C PRO A 892 -51.23 1.76 12.06
N GLU A 893 -50.53 1.11 11.14
CA GLU A 893 -50.56 -0.33 10.96
C GLU A 893 -49.84 -1.06 12.10
N PHE A 894 -48.84 -0.41 12.71
CA PHE A 894 -48.06 -0.94 13.83
C PHE A 894 -47.95 0.07 14.98
N VAL A 895 -47.97 -0.43 16.22
CA VAL A 895 -47.66 0.35 17.42
C VAL A 895 -46.63 -0.41 18.24
N LYS A 896 -45.49 0.22 18.52
CA LYS A 896 -44.44 -0.33 19.36
C LYS A 896 -44.52 0.22 20.78
N VAL A 897 -44.46 -0.67 21.76
CA VAL A 897 -44.48 -0.32 23.19
C VAL A 897 -43.25 -0.85 23.91
N ASN A 898 -42.65 0.01 24.73
CA ASN A 898 -41.46 -0.32 25.50
C ASN A 898 -41.70 -1.34 26.64
N GLU A 899 -42.93 -1.43 27.15
CA GLU A 899 -43.28 -2.32 28.27
C GLU A 899 -44.67 -2.95 28.09
N PRO A 900 -44.88 -4.23 28.49
CA PRO A 900 -46.18 -4.90 28.39
C PRO A 900 -47.33 -4.21 29.15
N ARG A 901 -47.03 -3.36 30.14
CA ARG A 901 -48.07 -2.66 30.93
C ARG A 901 -48.95 -1.73 30.07
N TYR A 902 -48.36 -1.17 29.02
CA TYR A 902 -48.99 -0.22 28.09
C TYR A 902 -50.01 -0.89 27.17
N LEU A 903 -50.00 -2.22 27.06
CA LEU A 903 -50.97 -2.98 26.27
C LEU A 903 -52.42 -2.81 26.77
N ARG A 904 -52.61 -2.65 28.08
CA ARG A 904 -53.95 -2.42 28.65
C ARG A 904 -54.49 -1.04 28.29
N GLU A 905 -53.64 -0.02 28.32
CA GLU A 905 -54.00 1.35 27.93
C GLU A 905 -54.32 1.43 26.42
N LEU A 906 -53.58 0.71 25.58
CA LEU A 906 -53.87 0.60 24.15
C LEU A 906 -55.20 -0.11 23.84
N ALA A 907 -55.60 -1.10 24.64
CA ALA A 907 -56.89 -1.78 24.48
C ALA A 907 -58.07 -0.83 24.70
N ASP A 908 -57.93 0.14 25.61
CA ASP A 908 -58.96 1.15 25.91
C ASP A 908 -59.06 2.24 24.83
N CYS A 909 -58.07 2.35 23.93
CA CYS A 909 -58.03 3.36 22.86
C CYS A 909 -58.95 3.09 21.68
N GLY A 910 -59.54 1.89 21.59
CA GLY A 910 -60.40 1.51 20.46
C GLY A 910 -59.63 1.39 19.13
N LEU A 911 -58.43 0.82 19.18
CA LEU A 911 -57.61 0.50 18.00
C LEU A 911 -58.40 -0.31 16.96
N GLY A 912 -58.18 -0.02 15.68
CA GLY A 912 -58.81 -0.77 14.59
C GLY A 912 -58.44 -2.26 14.63
N LEU A 913 -59.35 -3.13 14.19
CA LEU A 913 -59.23 -4.61 14.18
C LEU A 913 -58.03 -5.19 13.39
N GLY A 914 -57.13 -4.35 12.89
CA GLY A 914 -55.97 -4.74 12.08
C GLY A 914 -54.62 -4.14 12.50
N THR A 915 -54.54 -3.33 13.56
CA THR A 915 -53.26 -2.78 14.05
C THR A 915 -52.46 -3.84 14.80
N GLN A 916 -51.19 -4.03 14.42
CA GLN A 916 -50.28 -4.97 15.07
C GLN A 916 -49.52 -4.27 16.19
N ILE A 917 -49.45 -4.92 17.35
CA ILE A 917 -48.76 -4.41 18.54
C ILE A 917 -47.44 -5.17 18.71
N VAL A 918 -46.34 -4.42 18.63
CA VAL A 918 -44.99 -4.92 18.87
C VAL A 918 -44.58 -4.54 20.29
N VAL A 919 -44.23 -5.54 21.11
CA VAL A 919 -43.68 -5.28 22.45
C VAL A 919 -42.16 -5.37 22.38
N GLU A 920 -41.51 -4.30 22.80
CA GLU A 920 -40.06 -4.16 22.78
C GLU A 920 -39.42 -4.55 24.11
N ARG A 921 -38.08 -4.53 24.16
CA ARG A 921 -37.28 -4.84 25.35
C ARG A 921 -37.58 -6.21 25.98
N ILE A 922 -37.91 -7.19 25.14
CA ILE A 922 -38.07 -8.58 25.58
C ILE A 922 -36.67 -9.19 25.81
N GLU A 923 -36.33 -9.42 27.08
CA GLU A 923 -35.03 -9.95 27.51
C GLU A 923 -35.08 -11.42 27.92
N SER A 924 -36.28 -12.01 28.11
CA SER A 924 -36.44 -13.41 28.50
C SER A 924 -37.67 -14.08 27.87
N LEU A 925 -37.64 -15.42 27.82
CA LEU A 925 -38.76 -16.25 27.38
C LEU A 925 -40.03 -16.03 28.25
N GLN A 926 -39.85 -15.75 29.54
CA GLN A 926 -40.95 -15.45 30.46
C GLN A 926 -41.68 -14.17 30.02
N GLN A 927 -40.95 -13.09 29.79
CA GLN A 927 -41.49 -11.82 29.29
C GLN A 927 -42.15 -11.97 27.91
N ALA A 928 -41.54 -12.77 27.02
CA ALA A 928 -42.11 -13.09 25.70
C ALA A 928 -43.48 -13.79 25.81
N THR A 929 -43.63 -14.70 26.78
CA THR A 929 -44.87 -15.46 27.01
C THR A 929 -45.93 -14.60 27.69
N ASP A 930 -45.53 -13.74 28.63
CA ASP A 930 -46.45 -12.83 29.30
C ASP A 930 -46.97 -11.74 28.36
N ALA A 931 -46.10 -11.18 27.50
CA ALA A 931 -46.51 -10.22 26.47
C ALA A 931 -47.52 -10.82 25.49
N GLU A 932 -47.30 -12.06 25.03
CA GLU A 932 -48.26 -12.78 24.18
C GLU A 932 -49.62 -12.97 24.88
N ARG A 933 -49.61 -13.38 26.16
CA ARG A 933 -50.84 -13.58 26.94
C ARG A 933 -51.64 -12.29 27.12
N ILE A 934 -50.96 -11.14 27.21
CA ILE A 934 -51.58 -9.82 27.42
C ILE A 934 -52.04 -9.18 26.09
N GLY A 935 -51.75 -9.80 24.94
CA GLY A 935 -52.28 -9.41 23.64
C GLY A 935 -51.27 -8.84 22.64
N ALA A 936 -49.96 -8.99 22.89
CA ALA A 936 -48.94 -8.65 21.90
C ALA A 936 -49.08 -9.53 20.65
N THR A 937 -49.04 -8.91 19.46
CA THR A 937 -49.02 -9.67 18.20
C THR A 937 -47.59 -10.03 17.79
N GLU A 938 -46.62 -9.20 18.17
CA GLU A 938 -45.22 -9.32 17.79
C GLU A 938 -44.29 -8.90 18.92
N LEU A 939 -43.05 -9.40 18.89
CA LEU A 939 -42.06 -9.27 19.96
C LEU A 939 -40.72 -8.83 19.39
N GLN A 940 -40.03 -7.96 20.12
CA GLN A 940 -38.72 -7.46 19.78
C GLN A 940 -37.85 -7.24 21.03
N GLY A 941 -36.55 -7.51 20.94
CA GLY A 941 -35.60 -7.34 22.04
C GLY A 941 -34.50 -8.39 22.05
N TYR A 942 -33.64 -8.34 23.06
CA TYR A 942 -32.44 -9.19 23.16
C TYR A 942 -32.75 -10.70 23.09
N TRP A 943 -33.83 -11.15 23.73
CA TRP A 943 -34.20 -12.56 23.67
C TRP A 943 -34.57 -12.99 22.24
N CYS A 944 -35.18 -12.09 21.47
CA CYS A 944 -35.50 -12.34 20.07
C CYS A 944 -34.23 -12.44 19.22
N ASP A 945 -33.22 -11.59 19.46
CA ASP A 945 -31.91 -11.65 18.79
C ASP A 945 -31.24 -13.02 18.97
N VAL A 946 -31.22 -13.52 20.21
CA VAL A 946 -30.61 -14.83 20.54
C VAL A 946 -31.41 -15.99 19.93
N HIS A 947 -32.75 -15.90 19.93
CA HIS A 947 -33.60 -17.00 19.47
C HIS A 947 -33.41 -17.34 17.99
N VAL A 948 -33.05 -16.36 17.14
CA VAL A 948 -32.89 -16.52 15.69
C VAL A 948 -31.46 -16.27 15.21
N GLU A 949 -30.47 -16.31 16.11
CA GLU A 949 -29.06 -15.97 15.83
C GLU A 949 -28.45 -16.79 14.67
N HIS A 950 -28.88 -18.04 14.49
CA HIS A 950 -28.39 -18.94 13.44
C HIS A 950 -29.17 -18.84 12.12
N ASP A 951 -30.29 -18.12 12.10
CA ASP A 951 -31.15 -17.97 10.92
C ASP A 951 -30.85 -16.69 10.13
N PHE A 952 -29.90 -15.87 10.60
CA PHE A 952 -29.51 -14.58 10.00
C PHE A 952 -28.05 -14.55 9.50
N PRO A 953 -27.74 -13.79 8.44
CA PRO A 953 -26.36 -13.54 8.05
C PRO A 953 -25.59 -12.83 9.18
N ALA A 954 -24.44 -13.39 9.59
CA ALA A 954 -23.60 -12.91 10.69
C ALA A 954 -23.21 -11.42 10.59
N GLU A 955 -23.31 -10.84 9.40
CA GLU A 955 -22.99 -9.45 9.08
C GLU A 955 -24.00 -8.44 9.68
N PHE A 956 -25.24 -8.85 9.93
CA PHE A 956 -26.28 -8.03 10.56
C PHE A 956 -26.38 -8.22 12.08
N THR A 957 -25.75 -9.26 12.63
CA THR A 957 -25.79 -9.65 14.04
C THR A 957 -24.90 -8.74 14.90
N PRO A 958 -25.35 -8.26 16.07
CA PRO A 958 -24.53 -7.40 16.92
C PRO A 958 -23.31 -8.14 17.52
N PRO A 959 -22.12 -7.50 17.64
CA PRO A 959 -20.97 -8.09 18.34
C PRO A 959 -21.26 -8.42 19.83
N GLY A 960 -22.26 -7.76 20.42
CA GLY A 960 -22.64 -7.93 21.84
C GLY A 960 -23.38 -9.22 22.17
N VAL A 961 -24.01 -9.88 21.18
CA VAL A 961 -24.66 -11.18 21.39
C VAL A 961 -23.57 -12.26 21.59
N ILE A 962 -22.56 -12.26 20.71
CA ILE A 962 -21.36 -13.10 20.78
C ILE A 962 -20.56 -12.84 22.08
N ALA A 963 -20.45 -11.59 22.51
CA ALA A 963 -19.67 -11.22 23.70
C ALA A 963 -20.36 -11.54 25.03
N ARG A 964 -21.71 -11.53 25.11
CA ARG A 964 -22.45 -11.90 26.33
C ARG A 964 -22.74 -13.39 26.44
N ASP A 965 -22.80 -14.12 25.33
CA ASP A 965 -22.92 -15.58 25.36
C ASP A 965 -21.69 -16.23 26.02
N MET A 966 -20.49 -15.65 25.82
CA MET A 966 -19.26 -15.96 26.56
C MET A 966 -19.28 -15.60 28.06
N ALA A 967 -20.14 -14.66 28.47
CA ALA A 967 -20.29 -14.26 29.87
C ALA A 967 -21.30 -15.16 30.61
N LEU A 968 -22.34 -15.63 29.92
CA LEU A 968 -23.34 -16.55 30.48
C LEU A 968 -22.84 -18.01 30.52
N THR A 969 -22.01 -18.45 29.57
CA THR A 969 -21.30 -19.75 29.67
C THR A 969 -20.23 -19.80 30.76
N LYS A 970 -19.85 -18.67 31.36
CA LYS A 970 -18.97 -18.62 32.54
C LYS A 970 -19.72 -18.66 33.88
N VAL A 971 -21.05 -18.62 33.87
CA VAL A 971 -21.89 -18.62 35.10
C VAL A 971 -22.87 -19.82 35.12
N ALA A 972 -22.76 -20.75 34.17
CA ALA A 972 -23.48 -22.03 34.16
C ALA A 972 -22.61 -23.20 34.63
#